data_AF-A0A9D8SLV7-F1
#
_entry.id   AF-A0A9D8SLV7-F1
#
_cell.length_a   1.000
_cell.length_b   1.000
_cell.length_c   1.000
_cell.angle_alpha   90.00
_cell.angle_beta   90.00
_cell.angle_gamma   90.00
#
_symmetry.space_group_name_H-M   'P 1'
#
loop_
_entity.id
_entity.type
_entity.pdbx_description
1 polymer ?
#
loop_
_entity_poly.entity_id
_entity_poly.type
_entity_poly.pdbx_seq_one_letter_code
_entity_poly.pdbx_strand_id
1 'polypeptide(L)'
;MKRFILSSMLPFFTAAAVYAQSFTVPENYQQVYSWNIPTSVNYGNSSPTYDVNNSAQQFGVVESIGYHLQLNDEWVWVSMDAYTSDLTKIGVPTVSSGAVFQTKVSNLQYQSNVASLGNSNASTAGNIEFWPNTYNATNSQNIPGADGGKYDFGDNITNGAYGSMQVHDYGNGKTVFGINKWNTNGNTDLGIGNASRADASDWTFAENAGNYSTKVLGVYVKPLEFAAAAGSTQADVIAKDTQGMNIVYKMDIPTSGGLSTANYVMNNEKSVSQTLKGMPLTVGYYLEMTKADGSKDYVYTSMDGLTNDVAKTGLPFQGQATQWSFQKNVQNMTVQSNVAGVTNGTNIQTGNVEIWNTDYAQGSDNAFNYADQKNNNGSYGSFQIHNSGAQQTVFAVNNWRGAPEVGIGNCPNPQNNGIDWTFNSQHGNNSNRNQYESVNLYVMAKASIAPMMANVADSTDYSIVQGHKITASMNTNLHTNGTSYDIVNNVPQMQNDGVIFDRIGYYMEYAETVDSPLQYVFVSMDAFTDDISKIGVPDGKSGIFYQQQVRNMNVTSNVAGVANGTGINGAIEFWPSNYGQTASNVHTAGNSTLYDTNDSGANTSAGHGSMQVHNIDANQTVFAYNHFSGVKQYGIGNNTGNSDGHTDWTFDETKKNYAIANLYTFVRESDAVLFTTSNSGLDFYQRDGNNMANITLSGSFKVADGVNLTAIQASEDGQNWIDMQYNAETGEFSSTVSAGAGWHQYQFRAMSGDTVLTSSVGDRIGVGDIFITAGQSNSTNHGDAPTASTTGNVVSMNHETGEWGYANDPQPTKINGASDNSNKGSTWPSMGDALSEMTGVPVAFSSVGWGGTSIDWWDPDSDNESNVGHGFDRLQAAIENLDGNFTAILWHRGESDFNMAKETYQAGLEELILASREVAGWDVPWEIALVSWRPQDGAHENIRDAQLALTEEMANVYLGPDSDALLGLLRGQNSGNGIHFSVDGLQTLGQLWAAEVYGDILGVPEPSTWVLFVGTFFGLGLLQVRKRKTTKA
;
A
#
# COMPACT_ATOMS: atom_id res chain seq x y z
N MET A 1 -55.77 -37.32 19.19
CA MET A 1 -55.42 -38.20 20.33
C MET A 1 -54.52 -37.42 21.27
N LYS A 2 -54.86 -37.42 22.58
CA LYS A 2 -53.99 -37.23 23.79
C LYS A 2 -53.11 -35.95 23.84
N ARG A 3 -53.31 -34.91 24.67
CA ARG A 3 -53.54 -34.77 26.14
C ARG A 3 -52.61 -35.62 27.02
N PHE A 4 -52.12 -34.97 28.10
CA PHE A 4 -51.43 -35.44 29.33
C PHE A 4 -49.93 -35.05 29.43
N ILE A 5 -49.35 -34.55 30.54
CA ILE A 5 -49.86 -34.06 31.84
C ILE A 5 -48.71 -33.34 32.60
N LEU A 6 -49.08 -32.37 33.45
CA LEU A 6 -48.28 -31.75 34.52
C LEU A 6 -48.15 -32.68 35.74
N SER A 7 -46.97 -32.80 36.36
CA SER A 7 -46.75 -33.12 37.79
C SER A 7 -45.23 -33.07 38.04
N SER A 8 -44.62 -32.51 39.10
CA SER A 8 -45.08 -31.87 40.35
C SER A 8 -43.85 -31.47 41.18
N MET A 9 -44.05 -30.46 42.06
CA MET A 9 -43.39 -30.24 43.37
C MET A 9 -42.05 -29.46 43.49
N LEU A 10 -42.22 -28.18 43.88
CA LEU A 10 -41.42 -27.31 44.77
C LEU A 10 -40.81 -28.07 45.99
N PRO A 11 -39.77 -27.56 46.73
CA PRO A 11 -39.62 -26.14 47.16
C PRO A 11 -38.17 -25.60 47.37
N PHE A 12 -38.03 -24.28 47.53
CA PHE A 12 -37.41 -23.58 48.69
C PHE A 12 -37.08 -22.12 48.33
N PHE A 13 -37.58 -21.19 49.13
CA PHE A 13 -37.24 -19.77 49.06
C PHE A 13 -35.77 -19.54 49.44
N THR A 14 -35.02 -18.87 48.58
CA THR A 14 -33.90 -18.00 48.97
C THR A 14 -33.99 -16.68 48.21
N ALA A 15 -33.47 -15.63 48.85
CA ALA A 15 -33.73 -14.23 48.57
C ALA A 15 -33.30 -13.75 47.16
N ALA A 16 -34.14 -12.86 46.63
CA ALA A 16 -33.88 -11.82 45.63
C ALA A 16 -32.56 -11.91 44.83
N ALA A 17 -32.63 -12.46 43.62
CA ALA A 17 -31.77 -12.01 42.53
C ALA A 17 -32.35 -10.69 41.99
N VAL A 18 -31.72 -9.57 42.35
CA VAL A 18 -31.95 -8.29 41.69
C VAL A 18 -31.51 -8.47 40.23
N TYR A 19 -32.44 -8.31 39.30
CA TYR A 19 -32.11 -8.17 37.89
C TYR A 19 -31.18 -6.95 37.74
N ALA A 20 -29.94 -7.16 37.31
CA ALA A 20 -29.10 -6.09 36.79
C ALA A 20 -29.85 -5.44 35.62
N GLN A 21 -30.12 -4.13 35.69
CA GLN A 21 -30.67 -3.41 34.56
C GLN A 21 -29.60 -3.36 33.47
N SER A 22 -29.77 -4.11 32.39
CA SER A 22 -28.89 -4.03 31.23
C SER A 22 -29.11 -2.69 30.53
N PHE A 23 -28.06 -1.87 30.44
CA PHE A 23 -28.07 -0.68 29.59
C PHE A 23 -28.21 -1.10 28.12
N THR A 24 -29.02 -0.37 27.36
CA THR A 24 -29.15 -0.55 25.91
C THR A 24 -28.59 0.70 25.25
N VAL A 25 -27.59 0.52 24.40
CA VAL A 25 -27.01 1.61 23.60
C VAL A 25 -28.12 2.24 22.74
N PRO A 26 -28.19 3.58 22.62
CA PRO A 26 -29.21 4.21 21.78
C PRO A 26 -29.16 3.70 20.33
N GLU A 27 -30.33 3.44 19.73
CA GLU A 27 -30.45 2.77 18.41
C GLU A 27 -29.75 3.50 17.25
N ASN A 28 -29.51 4.80 17.38
CA ASN A 28 -28.83 5.63 16.39
C ASN A 28 -27.30 5.65 16.52
N TYR A 29 -26.73 4.91 17.48
CA TYR A 29 -25.28 4.74 17.63
C TYR A 29 -24.82 3.41 17.05
N GLN A 30 -23.69 3.45 16.35
CA GLN A 30 -23.07 2.30 15.73
C GLN A 30 -21.72 1.99 16.42
N GLN A 31 -21.42 0.70 16.64
CA GLN A 31 -20.23 0.29 17.39
C GLN A 31 -18.96 0.37 16.54
N VAL A 32 -17.97 1.11 17.05
CA VAL A 32 -16.62 1.18 16.47
C VAL A 32 -15.68 0.24 17.18
N TYR A 33 -15.63 0.30 18.52
CA TYR A 33 -14.76 -0.56 19.32
C TYR A 33 -15.53 -1.30 20.41
N SER A 34 -15.03 -2.49 20.74
CA SER A 34 -15.30 -3.18 21.99
C SER A 34 -14.00 -3.66 22.59
N TRP A 35 -13.79 -3.39 23.87
CA TRP A 35 -12.58 -3.81 24.58
C TRP A 35 -12.93 -4.42 25.93
N ASN A 36 -12.69 -5.73 26.05
CA ASN A 36 -12.55 -6.40 27.34
C ASN A 36 -11.26 -5.93 28.02
N ILE A 37 -11.42 -5.02 28.99
CA ILE A 37 -10.30 -4.37 29.67
C ILE A 37 -9.56 -5.43 30.50
N PRO A 38 -8.26 -5.69 30.30
CA PRO A 38 -7.56 -6.65 31.15
C PRO A 38 -7.23 -6.05 32.52
N THR A 39 -6.94 -6.90 33.51
CA THR A 39 -6.61 -6.42 34.86
C THR A 39 -5.29 -5.64 34.90
N SER A 40 -4.31 -6.06 34.10
CA SER A 40 -2.96 -5.48 34.00
C SER A 40 -2.48 -5.61 32.57
N VAL A 41 -1.98 -4.52 32.00
CA VAL A 41 -1.51 -4.42 30.60
C VAL A 41 -0.32 -3.47 30.49
N ASN A 42 0.42 -3.58 29.38
CA ASN A 42 1.45 -2.62 29.02
C ASN A 42 1.45 -2.40 27.49
N TYR A 43 0.85 -1.29 27.07
CA TYR A 43 0.75 -0.85 25.68
C TYR A 43 1.76 0.25 25.33
N GLY A 44 2.83 0.42 26.12
CA GLY A 44 3.82 1.46 25.87
C GLY A 44 4.43 1.41 24.46
N ASN A 45 4.50 0.21 23.86
CA ASN A 45 4.98 -0.04 22.49
C ASN A 45 4.03 -0.94 21.67
N SER A 46 2.77 -1.10 22.07
CA SER A 46 1.80 -1.97 21.41
C SER A 46 0.39 -1.36 21.44
N SER A 47 -0.57 -2.00 20.78
CA SER A 47 -1.97 -1.56 20.76
C SER A 47 -2.84 -2.53 21.55
N PRO A 48 -3.98 -2.08 22.12
CA PRO A 48 -4.98 -2.98 22.65
C PRO A 48 -5.52 -3.89 21.54
N THR A 49 -5.72 -5.16 21.88
CA THR A 49 -6.51 -6.06 21.05
C THR A 49 -7.98 -5.84 21.39
N TYR A 50 -8.72 -5.28 20.44
CA TYR A 50 -10.15 -5.06 20.57
C TYR A 50 -10.92 -6.32 20.15
N ASP A 51 -12.00 -6.63 20.86
CA ASP A 51 -12.94 -7.69 20.48
C ASP A 51 -13.74 -7.31 19.23
N VAL A 52 -14.00 -6.01 19.05
CA VAL A 52 -14.58 -5.41 17.85
C VAL A 52 -13.72 -4.22 17.46
N ASN A 53 -13.30 -4.15 16.20
CA ASN A 53 -12.60 -2.99 15.64
C ASN A 53 -13.15 -2.70 14.23
N ASN A 54 -14.14 -1.82 14.19
CA ASN A 54 -14.76 -1.32 12.97
C ASN A 54 -14.22 0.05 12.57
N SER A 55 -13.08 0.52 13.11
CA SER A 55 -12.58 1.87 12.82
C SER A 55 -12.22 2.12 11.36
N ALA A 56 -12.05 1.06 10.56
CA ALA A 56 -11.88 1.13 9.11
C ALA A 56 -13.22 1.14 8.33
N GLN A 57 -14.36 0.89 8.99
CA GLN A 57 -15.68 0.97 8.36
C GLN A 57 -16.11 2.43 8.16
N GLN A 58 -17.04 2.64 7.23
CA GLN A 58 -17.57 3.96 6.93
C GLN A 58 -18.82 4.24 7.77
N PHE A 59 -18.76 5.31 8.56
CA PHE A 59 -19.90 5.80 9.36
C PHE A 59 -20.45 7.13 8.82
N GLY A 60 -20.07 7.53 7.60
CA GLY A 60 -20.34 8.85 7.07
C GLY A 60 -19.71 9.95 7.92
N VAL A 61 -20.32 11.14 7.89
CA VAL A 61 -19.89 12.27 8.72
C VAL A 61 -20.32 12.03 10.17
N VAL A 62 -19.39 11.86 11.09
CA VAL A 62 -19.72 11.57 12.50
C VAL A 62 -20.06 12.86 13.26
N GLU A 63 -21.26 12.94 13.83
CA GLU A 63 -21.69 14.10 14.63
C GLU A 63 -21.48 13.93 16.14
N SER A 64 -21.48 12.69 16.65
CA SER A 64 -21.30 12.43 18.07
C SER A 64 -20.53 11.15 18.33
N ILE A 65 -19.74 11.15 19.40
CA ILE A 65 -18.99 9.99 19.89
C ILE A 65 -19.56 9.60 21.25
N GLY A 66 -19.78 8.30 21.45
CA GLY A 66 -20.32 7.72 22.66
C GLY A 66 -19.42 6.65 23.27
N TYR A 67 -19.38 6.60 24.59
CA TYR A 67 -18.67 5.59 25.38
C TYR A 67 -19.61 4.90 26.34
N HIS A 68 -19.50 3.58 26.40
CA HIS A 68 -20.12 2.75 27.42
C HIS A 68 -19.03 2.08 28.25
N LEU A 69 -18.97 2.36 29.55
CA LEU A 69 -18.10 1.63 30.48
C LEU A 69 -18.96 0.80 31.43
N GLN A 70 -18.75 -0.52 31.42
CA GLN A 70 -19.37 -1.47 32.35
C GLN A 70 -18.32 -2.00 33.32
N LEU A 71 -18.59 -1.90 34.62
CA LEU A 71 -17.78 -2.43 35.72
C LEU A 71 -18.67 -3.26 36.66
N ASN A 72 -18.64 -4.59 36.55
CA ASN A 72 -19.60 -5.51 37.20
C ASN A 72 -21.05 -5.10 36.92
N ASP A 73 -21.82 -4.73 37.95
CA ASP A 73 -23.21 -4.27 37.83
C ASP A 73 -23.30 -2.75 37.61
N GLU A 74 -22.21 -2.00 37.76
CA GLU A 74 -22.17 -0.54 37.57
C GLU A 74 -21.86 -0.19 36.11
N TRP A 75 -22.56 0.80 35.55
CA TRP A 75 -22.34 1.23 34.17
C TRP A 75 -22.56 2.72 33.98
N VAL A 76 -21.91 3.26 32.95
CA VAL A 76 -22.18 4.60 32.43
C VAL A 76 -22.17 4.59 30.91
N TRP A 77 -23.16 5.27 30.34
CA TRP A 77 -23.15 5.74 28.97
C TRP A 77 -22.86 7.23 28.99
N VAL A 78 -21.91 7.68 28.17
CA VAL A 78 -21.63 9.10 27.97
C VAL A 78 -21.47 9.39 26.49
N SER A 79 -22.08 10.47 26.01
CA SER A 79 -21.96 10.95 24.63
C SER A 79 -21.66 12.44 24.61
N MET A 80 -20.96 12.88 23.57
CA MET A 80 -20.61 14.27 23.33
C MET A 80 -20.46 14.52 21.83
N ASP A 81 -20.44 15.79 21.43
CA ASP A 81 -20.12 16.15 20.05
C ASP A 81 -18.77 15.54 19.64
N ALA A 82 -18.67 15.10 18.38
CA ALA A 82 -17.47 14.46 17.87
C ALA A 82 -16.28 15.42 17.91
N TYR A 83 -15.27 15.10 18.71
CA TYR A 83 -14.04 15.90 18.88
C TYR A 83 -12.93 15.52 17.88
N THR A 84 -13.14 14.44 17.11
CA THR A 84 -12.28 13.99 16.01
C THR A 84 -13.13 13.24 14.98
N SER A 85 -12.73 13.31 13.72
CA SER A 85 -13.25 12.50 12.62
C SER A 85 -12.43 11.23 12.37
N ASP A 86 -11.19 11.21 12.87
CA ASP A 86 -10.32 10.04 12.79
C ASP A 86 -10.77 9.00 13.82
N LEU A 87 -11.49 7.99 13.34
CA LEU A 87 -12.05 6.93 14.17
C LEU A 87 -10.98 5.98 14.71
N THR A 88 -9.74 6.04 14.20
CA THR A 88 -8.63 5.28 14.79
C THR A 88 -8.17 5.87 16.13
N LYS A 89 -8.60 7.09 16.45
CA LYS A 89 -8.21 7.85 17.65
C LYS A 89 -9.27 7.92 18.74
N ILE A 90 -10.43 7.28 18.57
CA ILE A 90 -11.52 7.31 19.56
C ILE A 90 -11.49 6.11 20.52
N GLY A 91 -10.61 5.14 20.29
CA GLY A 91 -10.33 4.06 21.23
C GLY A 91 -9.44 4.48 22.40
N VAL A 92 -8.86 3.50 23.09
CA VAL A 92 -7.86 3.71 24.14
C VAL A 92 -6.64 4.42 23.56
N PRO A 93 -6.22 5.58 24.11
CA PRO A 93 -5.06 6.31 23.61
C PRO A 93 -3.73 5.58 23.81
N THR A 94 -3.05 5.22 22.73
CA THR A 94 -1.71 4.61 22.75
C THR A 94 -0.72 5.44 21.93
N VAL A 95 0.57 5.14 22.11
CA VAL A 95 1.62 5.76 21.28
C VAL A 95 1.37 5.44 19.80
N SER A 96 0.92 4.21 19.51
CA SER A 96 0.59 3.74 18.16
C SER A 96 -0.66 4.40 17.56
N SER A 97 -1.69 4.72 18.36
CA SER A 97 -2.88 5.40 17.84
C SER A 97 -2.66 6.90 17.61
N GLY A 98 -1.64 7.48 18.25
CA GLY A 98 -1.35 8.91 18.16
C GLY A 98 -2.47 9.80 18.73
N ALA A 99 -3.39 9.23 19.51
CA ALA A 99 -4.51 9.94 20.11
C ALA A 99 -4.02 10.80 21.29
N VAL A 100 -4.14 12.12 21.15
CA VAL A 100 -3.84 13.10 22.21
C VAL A 100 -4.90 14.19 22.20
N PHE A 101 -5.80 14.16 23.18
CA PHE A 101 -6.87 15.13 23.36
C PHE A 101 -6.90 15.64 24.80
N GLN A 102 -6.54 16.90 24.98
CA GLN A 102 -6.76 17.68 26.20
C GLN A 102 -7.68 18.83 25.80
N THR A 103 -9.00 18.56 25.74
CA THR A 103 -9.94 19.48 25.12
C THR A 103 -11.29 19.50 25.81
N LYS A 104 -11.90 20.68 25.80
CA LYS A 104 -13.31 20.83 26.12
C LYS A 104 -14.16 20.20 25.02
N VAL A 105 -15.26 19.60 25.43
CA VAL A 105 -16.26 18.99 24.54
C VAL A 105 -17.64 19.60 24.79
N SER A 106 -18.45 19.64 23.75
CA SER A 106 -19.81 20.18 23.77
C SER A 106 -20.85 19.07 23.89
N ASN A 107 -22.07 19.44 24.31
CA ASN A 107 -23.23 18.55 24.39
C ASN A 107 -22.96 17.25 25.17
N LEU A 108 -22.25 17.37 26.30
CA LEU A 108 -21.96 16.22 27.14
C LEU A 108 -23.25 15.73 27.81
N GLN A 109 -23.61 14.47 27.55
CA GLN A 109 -24.76 13.78 28.14
C GLN A 109 -24.29 12.46 28.71
N TYR A 110 -24.80 12.08 29.87
CA TYR A 110 -24.50 10.77 30.46
C TYR A 110 -25.67 10.21 31.27
N GLN A 111 -25.79 8.89 31.19
CA GLN A 111 -26.71 8.08 31.99
C GLN A 111 -25.92 7.02 32.71
N SER A 112 -26.24 6.79 33.98
CA SER A 112 -25.56 5.80 34.81
C SER A 112 -26.51 5.26 35.87
N ASN A 113 -26.28 4.02 36.28
CA ASN A 113 -26.90 3.46 37.48
C ASN A 113 -26.09 3.74 38.76
N VAL A 114 -24.93 4.41 38.67
CA VAL A 114 -24.11 4.83 39.81
C VAL A 114 -24.69 6.09 40.43
N ALA A 115 -25.29 5.93 41.61
CA ALA A 115 -26.04 7.00 42.28
C ALA A 115 -25.20 8.26 42.60
N SER A 116 -23.89 8.12 42.85
CA SER A 116 -23.00 9.24 43.13
C SER A 116 -22.67 10.10 41.90
N LEU A 117 -22.71 9.51 40.70
CA LEU A 117 -22.55 10.24 39.44
C LEU A 117 -23.87 10.93 39.04
N GLY A 118 -24.99 10.21 39.11
CA GLY A 118 -26.28 10.68 38.61
C GLY A 118 -26.34 10.76 37.08
N ASN A 119 -27.34 11.47 36.54
CA ASN A 119 -27.57 11.59 35.10
C ASN A 119 -27.54 13.07 34.67
N SER A 120 -27.12 13.32 33.43
CA SER A 120 -27.18 14.64 32.81
C SER A 120 -27.57 14.50 31.33
N ASN A 121 -28.55 15.28 30.89
CA ASN A 121 -29.00 15.30 29.49
C ASN A 121 -28.46 16.51 28.70
N ALA A 122 -27.71 17.41 29.34
CA ALA A 122 -27.23 18.65 28.71
C ALA A 122 -26.16 19.37 29.55
N SER A 123 -25.04 18.71 29.90
CA SER A 123 -23.92 19.45 30.47
C SER A 123 -23.25 20.31 29.40
N THR A 124 -23.07 21.59 29.70
CA THR A 124 -22.34 22.56 28.85
C THR A 124 -20.86 22.64 29.22
N ALA A 125 -20.40 21.78 30.12
CA ALA A 125 -19.10 21.88 30.77
C ALA A 125 -18.33 20.54 30.71
N GLY A 126 -18.16 20.00 29.50
CA GLY A 126 -17.42 18.76 29.28
C GLY A 126 -15.93 18.99 29.03
N ASN A 127 -15.07 18.13 29.58
CA ASN A 127 -13.63 18.08 29.29
C ASN A 127 -13.19 16.61 29.13
N ILE A 128 -12.30 16.33 28.18
CA ILE A 128 -11.69 15.01 28.00
C ILE A 128 -10.18 15.08 28.14
N GLU A 129 -9.63 14.01 28.70
CA GLU A 129 -8.22 13.87 29.03
C GLU A 129 -7.68 12.54 28.52
N PHE A 130 -7.45 12.49 27.21
CA PHE A 130 -7.14 11.28 26.45
C PHE A 130 -5.72 11.35 25.92
N TRP A 131 -4.79 10.53 26.43
CA TRP A 131 -3.41 10.49 25.97
C TRP A 131 -2.67 9.22 26.42
N PRO A 132 -1.62 8.78 25.71
CA PRO A 132 -0.76 7.69 26.16
C PRO A 132 0.26 8.11 27.24
N ASN A 133 0.38 9.42 27.46
CA ASN A 133 1.43 10.04 28.24
C ASN A 133 1.27 9.91 29.77
N THR A 134 2.31 10.29 30.50
CA THR A 134 2.22 10.61 31.95
C THR A 134 1.71 12.04 32.13
N TYR A 135 1.15 12.36 33.29
CA TYR A 135 0.57 13.68 33.59
C TYR A 135 0.73 14.05 35.06
N ASN A 136 0.43 15.30 35.39
CA ASN A 136 0.42 15.83 36.76
C ASN A 136 -0.84 16.68 37.00
N ALA A 137 -1.15 16.94 38.26
CA ALA A 137 -2.36 17.66 38.69
C ALA A 137 -2.39 19.17 38.34
N THR A 138 -1.42 19.73 37.62
CA THR A 138 -1.37 21.17 37.36
C THR A 138 -2.47 21.59 36.38
N ASN A 139 -3.34 22.51 36.76
CA ASN A 139 -4.38 23.07 35.89
C ASN A 139 -3.87 24.10 34.87
N SER A 140 -3.03 23.66 33.93
CA SER A 140 -2.39 24.53 32.93
C SER A 140 -3.37 25.07 31.87
N GLN A 141 -4.50 24.37 31.64
CA GLN A 141 -5.55 24.79 30.70
C GLN A 141 -6.56 25.75 31.34
N ASN A 142 -6.42 26.08 32.64
CA ASN A 142 -7.35 26.91 33.40
C ASN A 142 -8.81 26.39 33.31
N ILE A 143 -9.00 25.07 33.46
CA ILE A 143 -10.32 24.47 33.54
C ILE A 143 -11.02 25.00 34.81
N PRO A 144 -12.20 25.64 34.69
CA PRO A 144 -12.87 26.20 35.85
C PRO A 144 -13.23 25.13 36.88
N GLY A 145 -12.85 25.36 38.14
CA GLY A 145 -13.16 24.47 39.26
C GLY A 145 -12.14 23.36 39.51
N ALA A 146 -11.15 23.17 38.64
CA ALA A 146 -10.10 22.17 38.82
C ALA A 146 -9.04 22.65 39.83
N ASP A 147 -8.52 21.70 40.61
CA ASP A 147 -7.55 21.89 41.69
C ASP A 147 -6.14 21.53 41.22
N GLY A 148 -5.27 22.53 41.11
CA GLY A 148 -3.88 22.36 40.68
C GLY A 148 -2.99 21.47 41.57
N GLY A 149 -3.50 21.00 42.71
CA GLY A 149 -2.82 20.09 43.65
C GLY A 149 -3.44 18.69 43.75
N LYS A 150 -4.51 18.39 43.01
CA LYS A 150 -5.25 17.13 43.09
C LYS A 150 -5.55 16.61 41.68
N TYR A 151 -5.37 15.31 41.44
CA TYR A 151 -5.72 14.72 40.13
C TYR A 151 -7.23 14.83 39.90
N ASP A 152 -7.63 15.53 38.85
CA ASP A 152 -9.01 15.85 38.54
C ASP A 152 -9.21 16.19 37.05
N PHE A 153 -10.28 16.93 36.75
CA PHE A 153 -10.68 17.29 35.39
C PHE A 153 -9.89 18.45 34.76
N GLY A 154 -8.76 18.85 35.35
CA GLY A 154 -7.84 19.85 34.81
C GLY A 154 -6.39 19.38 34.76
N ASP A 155 -6.13 18.08 34.71
CA ASP A 155 -4.76 17.53 34.71
C ASP A 155 -3.96 17.94 33.48
N ASN A 156 -2.63 18.03 33.64
CA ASN A 156 -1.71 18.44 32.58
C ASN A 156 -0.79 17.30 32.11
N ILE A 157 -0.88 17.02 30.82
CA ILE A 157 -0.03 16.08 30.10
C ILE A 157 1.47 16.43 30.17
N THR A 158 2.32 15.42 30.31
CA THR A 158 3.78 15.51 30.40
C THR A 158 4.47 14.36 29.66
N ASN A 159 5.81 14.34 29.64
CA ASN A 159 6.56 13.22 29.06
C ASN A 159 6.50 12.00 29.97
N GLY A 160 6.25 10.83 29.39
CA GLY A 160 6.18 9.53 30.08
C GLY A 160 5.12 8.63 29.45
N ALA A 161 4.85 7.48 30.04
CA ALA A 161 4.00 6.44 29.45
C ALA A 161 3.03 5.86 30.49
N TYR A 162 2.15 6.67 31.07
CA TYR A 162 1.14 6.20 32.02
C TYR A 162 -0.16 5.78 31.30
N GLY A 163 -0.72 6.70 30.52
CA GLY A 163 -2.00 6.53 29.81
C GLY A 163 -3.19 7.07 30.62
N SER A 164 -4.02 7.89 29.99
CA SER A 164 -5.26 8.49 30.54
C SER A 164 -6.37 8.47 29.50
N MET A 165 -7.57 8.04 29.89
CA MET A 165 -8.80 8.16 29.13
C MET A 165 -9.92 8.47 30.11
N GLN A 166 -10.10 9.77 30.36
CA GLN A 166 -11.04 10.27 31.35
C GLN A 166 -11.98 11.30 30.72
N VAL A 167 -13.27 11.19 31.06
CA VAL A 167 -14.32 12.11 30.62
C VAL A 167 -14.89 12.80 31.85
N HIS A 168 -15.03 14.12 31.78
CA HIS A 168 -15.36 14.96 32.92
C HIS A 168 -16.51 15.92 32.62
N ASP A 169 -17.35 16.15 33.63
CA ASP A 169 -18.33 17.22 33.72
C ASP A 169 -17.83 18.25 34.74
N TYR A 170 -16.92 19.13 34.30
CA TYR A 170 -16.23 20.08 35.18
C TYR A 170 -17.19 21.12 35.77
N GLY A 171 -18.31 21.41 35.11
CA GLY A 171 -19.32 22.35 35.61
C GLY A 171 -20.01 21.85 36.88
N ASN A 172 -20.04 20.54 37.07
CA ASN A 172 -20.55 19.89 38.29
C ASN A 172 -19.43 19.29 39.15
N GLY A 173 -18.16 19.47 38.77
CA GLY A 173 -16.99 18.92 39.46
C GLY A 173 -16.96 17.38 39.49
N LYS A 174 -17.34 16.73 38.38
CA LYS A 174 -17.46 15.27 38.29
C LYS A 174 -16.55 14.66 37.24
N THR A 175 -15.86 13.59 37.60
CA THR A 175 -15.37 12.56 36.69
C THR A 175 -16.56 11.68 36.30
N VAL A 176 -16.84 11.56 35.01
CA VAL A 176 -17.90 10.69 34.48
C VAL A 176 -17.40 9.25 34.47
N PHE A 177 -16.24 9.02 33.85
CA PHE A 177 -15.48 7.78 34.01
C PHE A 177 -13.98 8.04 33.86
N GLY A 178 -13.17 7.13 34.41
CA GLY A 178 -11.74 7.09 34.18
C GLY A 178 -11.25 5.67 33.89
N ILE A 179 -10.41 5.56 32.87
CA ILE A 179 -9.57 4.40 32.57
C ILE A 179 -8.15 4.95 32.47
N ASN A 180 -7.21 4.47 33.28
CA ASN A 180 -5.82 4.95 33.24
C ASN A 180 -4.82 3.80 33.44
N LYS A 181 -3.52 4.08 33.30
CA LYS A 181 -2.42 3.16 33.61
C LYS A 181 -2.43 1.87 32.78
N TRP A 182 -2.38 2.01 31.45
CA TRP A 182 -2.22 0.88 30.54
C TRP A 182 -0.87 0.82 29.84
N ASN A 183 0.01 1.82 30.02
CA ASN A 183 1.34 1.86 29.39
C ASN A 183 2.50 1.50 30.35
N THR A 184 2.18 1.09 31.58
CA THR A 184 3.15 0.66 32.59
C THR A 184 2.69 -0.62 33.27
N ASN A 185 3.64 -1.42 33.76
CA ASN A 185 3.33 -2.63 34.52
C ASN A 185 2.50 -2.31 35.79
N GLY A 186 1.40 -3.04 35.98
CA GLY A 186 0.53 -2.91 37.15
C GLY A 186 -0.94 -2.97 36.79
N ASN A 187 -1.81 -2.93 37.80
CA ASN A 187 -3.24 -2.95 37.55
C ASN A 187 -3.69 -1.61 36.95
N THR A 188 -4.58 -1.69 35.95
CA THR A 188 -5.25 -0.52 35.36
C THR A 188 -6.12 0.18 36.40
N ASP A 189 -6.24 1.50 36.27
CA ASP A 189 -7.15 2.32 37.08
C ASP A 189 -8.52 2.38 36.40
N LEU A 190 -9.59 2.07 37.11
CA LEU A 190 -10.95 2.07 36.57
C LEU A 190 -11.94 2.72 37.53
N GLY A 191 -12.89 3.48 37.00
CA GLY A 191 -14.10 3.79 37.75
C GLY A 191 -15.08 4.72 37.07
N ILE A 192 -16.25 4.84 37.71
CA ILE A 192 -17.41 5.61 37.26
C ILE A 192 -17.79 6.57 38.38
N GLY A 193 -17.93 7.87 38.07
CA GLY A 193 -18.10 8.91 39.08
C GLY A 193 -16.77 9.35 39.74
N ASN A 194 -16.86 10.21 40.75
CA ASN A 194 -15.68 10.69 41.49
C ASN A 194 -15.10 9.61 42.42
N ALA A 195 -13.77 9.53 42.48
CA ALA A 195 -13.07 8.73 43.47
C ALA A 195 -13.14 9.39 44.86
N SER A 196 -13.35 8.58 45.90
CA SER A 196 -13.32 9.03 47.29
C SER A 196 -11.90 9.01 47.85
N ARG A 197 -11.01 9.82 47.26
CA ARG A 197 -9.58 9.91 47.63
C ARG A 197 -9.14 11.33 47.95
N ALA A 198 -8.08 11.43 48.76
CA ALA A 198 -7.55 12.71 49.23
C ALA A 198 -6.73 13.42 48.14
N ASP A 199 -5.96 12.63 47.38
CA ASP A 199 -4.99 13.03 46.36
C ASP A 199 -5.55 13.05 44.93
N ALA A 200 -6.70 12.41 44.72
CA ALA A 200 -7.37 12.31 43.42
C ALA A 200 -8.89 12.40 43.60
N SER A 201 -9.56 13.12 42.72
CA SER A 201 -11.03 13.11 42.61
C SER A 201 -11.48 12.35 41.36
N ASP A 202 -10.55 12.17 40.42
CA ASP A 202 -10.59 11.19 39.36
C ASP A 202 -10.00 9.83 39.83
N TRP A 203 -9.84 8.88 38.91
CA TRP A 203 -9.39 7.52 39.25
C TRP A 203 -7.88 7.31 39.13
N THR A 204 -7.09 8.36 38.92
CA THR A 204 -5.63 8.27 38.74
C THR A 204 -4.93 7.60 39.95
N PHE A 205 -4.11 6.58 39.71
CA PHE A 205 -3.43 5.73 40.71
C PHE A 205 -4.35 4.83 41.56
N ALA A 206 -5.56 4.50 41.11
CA ALA A 206 -6.47 3.64 41.87
C ALA A 206 -6.06 2.16 41.90
N GLU A 207 -5.40 1.67 40.86
CA GLU A 207 -4.89 0.30 40.67
C GLU A 207 -5.92 -0.82 40.97
N ASN A 208 -7.19 -0.53 40.67
CA ASN A 208 -8.34 -1.27 41.16
C ASN A 208 -9.00 -2.18 40.11
N ALA A 209 -8.45 -2.32 38.90
CA ALA A 209 -9.02 -3.20 37.86
C ALA A 209 -9.20 -4.66 38.30
N GLY A 210 -8.42 -5.13 39.28
CA GLY A 210 -8.54 -6.47 39.87
C GLY A 210 -9.81 -6.67 40.71
N ASN A 211 -10.51 -5.59 41.09
CA ASN A 211 -11.74 -5.65 41.87
C ASN A 211 -12.98 -5.94 41.00
N TYR A 212 -12.84 -5.86 39.67
CA TYR A 212 -13.92 -6.03 38.72
C TYR A 212 -13.76 -7.35 37.95
N SER A 213 -14.79 -8.20 38.01
CA SER A 213 -14.89 -9.42 37.20
C SER A 213 -15.36 -9.11 35.78
N THR A 214 -16.24 -8.12 35.62
CA THR A 214 -16.66 -7.58 34.31
C THR A 214 -16.11 -6.18 34.14
N LYS A 215 -15.39 -5.92 33.05
CA LYS A 215 -14.84 -4.61 32.71
C LYS A 215 -14.76 -4.47 31.19
N VAL A 216 -15.71 -3.73 30.63
CA VAL A 216 -15.89 -3.61 29.18
C VAL A 216 -16.04 -2.14 28.79
N LEU A 217 -15.22 -1.70 27.84
CA LEU A 217 -15.38 -0.42 27.16
C LEU A 217 -16.00 -0.67 25.78
N GLY A 218 -17.16 -0.07 25.52
CA GLY A 218 -17.71 0.06 24.18
C GLY A 218 -17.54 1.49 23.67
N VAL A 219 -17.11 1.65 22.42
CA VAL A 219 -16.97 2.94 21.75
C VAL A 219 -17.88 2.96 20.54
N TYR A 220 -18.65 4.03 20.40
CA TYR A 220 -19.71 4.17 19.41
C TYR A 220 -19.67 5.53 18.76
N VAL A 221 -20.22 5.61 17.55
CA VAL A 221 -20.39 6.85 16.82
C VAL A 221 -21.83 7.00 16.37
N LYS A 222 -22.29 8.25 16.29
CA LYS A 222 -23.54 8.62 15.67
C LYS A 222 -23.25 9.35 14.35
N PRO A 223 -23.56 8.76 13.20
CA PRO A 223 -23.55 9.44 11.91
C PRO A 223 -24.49 10.64 11.89
N LEU A 224 -24.13 11.67 11.12
CA LEU A 224 -25.02 12.74 10.74
C LEU A 224 -26.11 12.19 9.82
N GLU A 225 -27.35 12.16 10.30
CA GLU A 225 -28.50 11.77 9.49
C GLU A 225 -28.98 12.98 8.68
N PHE A 226 -28.79 12.93 7.36
CA PHE A 226 -29.39 13.91 6.46
C PHE A 226 -30.91 13.71 6.43
N ALA A 227 -31.66 14.82 6.34
CA ALA A 227 -33.12 14.82 6.37
C ALA A 227 -33.80 14.17 5.15
N ALA A 228 -33.01 13.73 4.16
CA ALA A 228 -33.51 12.95 3.04
C ALA A 228 -34.06 11.59 3.51
N ALA A 229 -35.08 11.07 2.83
CA ALA A 229 -35.59 9.73 3.14
C ALA A 229 -34.48 8.69 2.90
N ALA A 230 -34.28 7.78 3.85
CA ALA A 230 -33.31 6.69 3.72
C ALA A 230 -33.57 5.88 2.43
N GLY A 231 -32.52 5.64 1.65
CA GLY A 231 -32.61 4.97 0.34
C GLY A 231 -33.18 5.83 -0.80
N SER A 232 -33.30 7.15 -0.62
CA SER A 232 -33.60 8.06 -1.72
C SER A 232 -32.34 8.47 -2.47
N THR A 233 -32.48 8.74 -3.77
CA THR A 233 -31.37 9.22 -4.63
C THR A 233 -30.67 10.47 -4.07
N GLN A 234 -31.41 11.35 -3.36
CA GLN A 234 -30.83 12.53 -2.72
C GLN A 234 -29.92 12.15 -1.54
N ALA A 235 -30.38 11.23 -0.69
CA ALA A 235 -29.59 10.72 0.44
C ALA A 235 -28.29 10.06 -0.06
N ASP A 236 -28.38 9.27 -1.12
CA ASP A 236 -27.22 8.57 -1.70
C ASP A 236 -26.18 9.55 -2.28
N VAL A 237 -26.64 10.60 -2.97
CA VAL A 237 -25.75 11.65 -3.50
C VAL A 237 -25.06 12.41 -2.37
N ILE A 238 -25.80 12.80 -1.32
CA ILE A 238 -25.20 13.51 -0.18
C ILE A 238 -24.21 12.60 0.56
N ALA A 239 -24.55 11.34 0.79
CA ALA A 239 -23.66 10.37 1.45
C ALA A 239 -22.35 10.19 0.67
N LYS A 240 -22.43 10.03 -0.65
CA LYS A 240 -21.25 9.92 -1.52
C LYS A 240 -20.41 11.21 -1.52
N ASP A 241 -21.04 12.37 -1.61
CA ASP A 241 -20.32 13.64 -1.69
C ASP A 241 -19.67 14.04 -0.34
N THR A 242 -20.33 13.72 0.77
CA THR A 242 -19.82 13.97 2.13
C THR A 242 -18.83 12.92 2.63
N GLN A 243 -18.55 11.89 1.85
CA GLN A 243 -17.54 10.89 2.18
C GLN A 243 -16.16 11.55 2.41
N GLY A 244 -15.54 11.20 3.54
CA GLY A 244 -14.26 11.78 3.98
C GLY A 244 -14.35 13.22 4.47
N MET A 245 -15.54 13.83 4.54
CA MET A 245 -15.71 15.17 5.10
C MET A 245 -15.67 15.16 6.62
N ASN A 246 -15.02 16.18 7.16
CA ASN A 246 -14.95 16.47 8.59
C ASN A 246 -15.98 17.56 8.92
N ILE A 247 -16.79 17.39 9.96
CA ILE A 247 -17.55 18.53 10.49
C ILE A 247 -16.54 19.50 11.11
N VAL A 248 -16.43 20.69 10.52
CA VAL A 248 -15.63 21.79 11.06
C VAL A 248 -16.45 22.55 12.10
N TYR A 249 -17.71 22.86 11.77
CA TYR A 249 -18.61 23.58 12.65
C TYR A 249 -20.02 23.00 12.60
N LYS A 250 -20.72 23.04 13.73
CA LYS A 250 -22.18 22.95 13.81
C LYS A 250 -22.68 24.20 14.52
N MET A 251 -23.65 24.89 13.92
CA MET A 251 -24.21 26.12 14.46
C MET A 251 -25.71 25.98 14.65
N ASP A 252 -26.15 26.32 15.85
CA ASP A 252 -27.56 26.53 16.15
C ASP A 252 -27.85 28.01 15.88
N ILE A 253 -28.57 28.29 14.79
CA ILE A 253 -28.92 29.66 14.45
C ILE A 253 -30.06 30.07 15.41
N PRO A 254 -29.95 31.17 16.19
CA PRO A 254 -30.91 31.56 17.22
C PRO A 254 -32.13 32.30 16.65
N THR A 255 -33.30 32.11 17.28
CA THR A 255 -34.58 32.74 16.88
C THR A 255 -34.63 34.24 17.16
N SER A 256 -33.77 34.73 18.04
CA SER A 256 -33.61 36.13 18.38
C SER A 256 -32.18 36.39 18.87
N GLY A 257 -31.70 37.63 18.70
CA GLY A 257 -30.32 38.00 19.03
C GLY A 257 -29.32 37.65 17.93
N GLY A 258 -28.19 38.36 17.93
CA GLY A 258 -27.17 38.24 16.89
C GLY A 258 -26.39 36.92 16.94
N LEU A 259 -25.85 36.53 15.80
CA LEU A 259 -24.87 35.46 15.66
C LEU A 259 -23.52 35.88 16.23
N SER A 260 -22.88 34.92 16.90
CA SER A 260 -21.57 35.03 17.49
C SER A 260 -20.88 33.67 17.52
N THR A 261 -19.62 33.64 17.92
CA THR A 261 -18.89 32.37 18.14
C THR A 261 -19.56 31.46 19.16
N ALA A 262 -20.38 32.00 20.08
CA ALA A 262 -21.11 31.20 21.07
C ALA A 262 -22.26 30.38 20.46
N ASN A 263 -22.64 30.65 19.21
CA ASN A 263 -23.65 29.88 18.48
C ASN A 263 -23.08 28.62 17.82
N TYR A 264 -21.76 28.48 17.71
CA TYR A 264 -21.16 27.21 17.35
C TYR A 264 -21.32 26.23 18.51
N VAL A 265 -22.25 25.29 18.36
CA VAL A 265 -22.42 24.20 19.31
C VAL A 265 -21.31 23.15 19.14
N MET A 266 -20.76 23.04 17.92
CA MET A 266 -19.54 22.27 17.62
C MET A 266 -18.51 23.15 16.91
N ASN A 267 -17.24 23.04 17.30
CA ASN A 267 -16.12 23.75 16.67
C ASN A 267 -14.85 22.88 16.68
N ASN A 268 -14.63 22.18 15.57
CA ASN A 268 -13.49 21.30 15.32
C ASN A 268 -12.43 21.97 14.43
N GLU A 269 -12.48 23.29 14.25
CA GLU A 269 -11.58 24.02 13.36
C GLU A 269 -10.12 23.66 13.58
N LYS A 270 -9.64 23.67 14.83
CA LYS A 270 -8.22 23.43 15.10
C LYS A 270 -7.76 22.03 14.72
N SER A 271 -8.56 21.01 15.01
CA SER A 271 -8.21 19.62 14.70
C SER A 271 -8.26 19.38 13.19
N VAL A 272 -9.29 19.88 12.51
CA VAL A 272 -9.41 19.75 11.05
C VAL A 272 -8.35 20.58 10.31
N SER A 273 -8.04 21.79 10.80
CA SER A 273 -6.96 22.65 10.29
C SER A 273 -5.60 21.96 10.35
N GLN A 274 -5.35 21.14 11.38
CA GLN A 274 -4.11 20.39 11.52
C GLN A 274 -4.00 19.31 10.44
N THR A 275 -5.09 18.60 10.15
CA THR A 275 -5.15 17.53 9.14
C THR A 275 -5.04 18.09 7.72
N LEU A 276 -5.86 19.09 7.39
CA LEU A 276 -6.01 19.61 6.02
C LEU A 276 -5.03 20.75 5.67
N LYS A 277 -4.05 21.02 6.55
CA LYS A 277 -3.13 22.14 6.38
C LYS A 277 -2.41 22.11 5.03
N GLY A 278 -2.60 23.19 4.25
CA GLY A 278 -1.95 23.41 2.96
C GLY A 278 -2.64 22.72 1.78
N MET A 279 -3.74 22.00 2.00
CA MET A 279 -4.49 21.33 0.95
C MET A 279 -5.54 22.27 0.33
N PRO A 280 -5.81 22.18 -0.97
CA PRO A 280 -7.05 22.66 -1.55
C PRO A 280 -8.25 22.03 -0.81
N LEU A 281 -9.34 22.78 -0.61
CA LEU A 281 -10.51 22.26 0.13
C LEU A 281 -11.75 22.17 -0.74
N THR A 282 -12.49 21.07 -0.55
CA THR A 282 -13.92 20.99 -0.85
C THR A 282 -14.66 21.35 0.42
N VAL A 283 -15.51 22.37 0.36
CA VAL A 283 -16.28 22.86 1.51
C VAL A 283 -17.74 22.49 1.32
N GLY A 284 -18.36 21.88 2.33
CA GLY A 284 -19.77 21.50 2.37
C GLY A 284 -20.55 22.32 3.40
N TYR A 285 -21.78 22.66 3.07
CA TYR A 285 -22.76 23.27 3.96
C TYR A 285 -24.05 22.48 3.91
N TYR A 286 -24.56 22.10 5.08
CA TYR A 286 -25.87 21.49 5.23
C TYR A 286 -26.71 22.34 6.16
N LEU A 287 -27.74 22.98 5.61
CA LEU A 287 -28.71 23.78 6.35
C LEU A 287 -29.99 22.97 6.51
N GLU A 288 -30.42 22.78 7.75
CA GLU A 288 -31.63 22.06 8.11
C GLU A 288 -32.53 22.94 9.00
N MET A 289 -33.81 23.00 8.65
CA MET A 289 -34.82 23.77 9.36
C MET A 289 -35.98 22.84 9.75
N THR A 290 -36.21 22.67 11.06
CA THR A 290 -37.25 21.76 11.58
C THR A 290 -38.52 22.54 11.89
N LYS A 291 -39.65 22.11 11.33
CA LYS A 291 -40.99 22.69 11.58
C LYS A 291 -41.59 22.15 12.87
N ALA A 292 -42.65 22.81 13.33
CA ALA A 292 -43.36 22.40 14.56
C ALA A 292 -44.01 20.99 14.49
N ASP A 293 -44.22 20.44 13.29
CA ASP A 293 -44.71 19.07 13.09
C ASP A 293 -43.58 18.03 13.02
N GLY A 294 -42.32 18.44 13.22
CA GLY A 294 -41.13 17.62 13.13
C GLY A 294 -40.62 17.38 11.70
N SER A 295 -41.34 17.82 10.67
CA SER A 295 -40.85 17.75 9.29
C SER A 295 -39.71 18.75 9.06
N LYS A 296 -38.80 18.42 8.15
CA LYS A 296 -37.58 19.19 7.91
C LYS A 296 -37.55 19.73 6.49
N ASP A 297 -37.20 21.01 6.36
CA ASP A 297 -36.73 21.58 5.09
C ASP A 297 -35.20 21.62 5.15
N TYR A 298 -34.53 21.15 4.09
CA TYR A 298 -33.08 21.08 4.08
C TYR A 298 -32.47 21.44 2.73
N VAL A 299 -31.21 21.84 2.78
CA VAL A 299 -30.35 21.93 1.59
C VAL A 299 -28.93 21.58 1.97
N TYR A 300 -28.36 20.66 1.21
CA TYR A 300 -26.94 20.38 1.16
C TYR A 300 -26.35 21.08 -0.07
N THR A 301 -25.21 21.73 0.12
CA THR A 301 -24.37 22.15 -1.00
C THR A 301 -22.90 22.03 -0.66
N SER A 302 -22.09 21.59 -1.61
CA SER A 302 -20.63 21.55 -1.50
C SER A 302 -20.00 22.24 -2.71
N MET A 303 -18.75 22.68 -2.60
CA MET A 303 -18.01 23.22 -3.73
C MET A 303 -16.50 23.22 -3.50
N ASP A 304 -15.77 23.30 -4.60
CA ASP A 304 -14.33 23.50 -4.60
C ASP A 304 -13.94 24.97 -4.68
N GLY A 305 -12.75 25.24 -4.14
CA GLY A 305 -12.06 26.48 -4.42
C GLY A 305 -12.56 27.67 -3.62
N LEU A 306 -13.36 27.51 -2.56
CA LEU A 306 -13.76 28.60 -1.66
C LEU A 306 -12.55 29.19 -0.89
N THR A 307 -11.79 28.35 -0.19
CA THR A 307 -10.62 28.71 0.62
C THR A 307 -9.75 27.48 0.86
N ASN A 308 -8.44 27.64 1.11
CA ASN A 308 -7.55 26.57 1.58
C ASN A 308 -7.32 26.64 3.11
N ASP A 309 -7.96 27.61 3.76
CA ASP A 309 -7.86 27.88 5.19
C ASP A 309 -9.17 27.42 5.86
N VAL A 310 -9.10 26.31 6.59
CA VAL A 310 -10.23 25.69 7.29
C VAL A 310 -10.89 26.69 8.25
N ALA A 311 -10.13 27.56 8.92
CA ALA A 311 -10.69 28.57 9.82
C ALA A 311 -11.61 29.57 9.11
N LYS A 312 -11.46 29.74 7.79
CA LYS A 312 -12.29 30.64 6.98
C LYS A 312 -13.53 29.97 6.39
N THR A 313 -13.74 28.68 6.62
CA THR A 313 -14.95 27.96 6.12
C THR A 313 -16.22 28.33 6.89
N GLY A 314 -16.08 28.81 8.13
CA GLY A 314 -17.19 29.29 8.94
C GLY A 314 -17.58 30.75 8.66
N LEU A 315 -18.45 31.28 9.51
CA LEU A 315 -18.91 32.66 9.50
C LEU A 315 -17.88 33.62 10.14
N PRO A 316 -17.48 34.72 9.45
CA PRO A 316 -16.53 35.73 9.95
C PRO A 316 -17.15 36.68 10.99
N PHE A 317 -17.28 36.25 12.24
CA PHE A 317 -17.86 37.07 13.31
C PHE A 317 -17.00 38.28 13.69
N GLN A 318 -17.64 39.41 14.01
CA GLN A 318 -16.95 40.60 14.47
C GLN A 318 -16.22 40.33 15.80
N GLY A 319 -14.93 40.69 15.88
CA GLY A 319 -14.10 40.49 17.08
C GLY A 319 -13.29 39.20 17.09
N GLN A 320 -13.44 38.34 16.07
CA GLN A 320 -12.48 37.27 15.80
C GLN A 320 -11.11 37.87 15.43
N ALA A 321 -10.04 37.20 15.87
CA ALA A 321 -8.65 37.62 15.68
C ALA A 321 -8.29 37.83 14.19
N THR A 322 -8.91 37.05 13.31
CA THR A 322 -8.79 37.15 11.86
C THR A 322 -10.18 37.44 11.28
N GLN A 323 -10.30 38.49 10.47
CA GLN A 323 -11.53 38.80 9.73
C GLN A 323 -11.36 38.39 8.27
N TRP A 324 -12.40 37.83 7.66
CA TRP A 324 -12.41 37.47 6.23
C TRP A 324 -13.76 37.79 5.59
N SER A 325 -13.79 37.80 4.26
CA SER A 325 -15.02 37.87 3.47
C SER A 325 -14.79 37.23 2.10
N PHE A 326 -15.81 36.61 1.54
CA PHE A 326 -15.77 35.99 0.22
C PHE A 326 -16.81 36.62 -0.71
N GLN A 327 -16.36 36.96 -1.92
CA GLN A 327 -17.21 37.14 -3.09
C GLN A 327 -16.49 36.46 -4.23
N LYS A 328 -16.90 35.24 -4.56
CA LYS A 328 -16.18 34.47 -5.56
C LYS A 328 -17.02 33.39 -6.18
N ASN A 329 -16.74 33.17 -7.46
CA ASN A 329 -17.18 31.99 -8.16
C ASN A 329 -16.50 30.75 -7.57
N VAL A 330 -17.27 29.68 -7.50
CA VAL A 330 -16.85 28.35 -7.06
C VAL A 330 -17.29 27.33 -8.11
N GLN A 331 -16.63 26.18 -8.12
CA GLN A 331 -16.82 25.15 -9.15
C GLN A 331 -17.09 23.79 -8.49
N ASN A 332 -17.44 22.80 -9.31
CA ASN A 332 -17.78 21.44 -8.88
C ASN A 332 -18.83 21.42 -7.76
N MET A 333 -19.82 22.32 -7.88
CA MET A 333 -20.80 22.49 -6.82
C MET A 333 -21.84 21.36 -6.87
N THR A 334 -22.10 20.73 -5.73
CA THR A 334 -23.24 19.84 -5.52
C THR A 334 -24.35 20.61 -4.82
N VAL A 335 -25.61 20.38 -5.20
CA VAL A 335 -26.81 20.93 -4.54
C VAL A 335 -27.85 19.83 -4.42
N GLN A 336 -28.31 19.53 -3.19
CA GLN A 336 -29.39 18.60 -2.92
C GLN A 336 -30.35 19.19 -1.87
N SER A 337 -31.63 19.31 -2.20
CA SER A 337 -32.66 19.88 -1.33
C SER A 337 -34.02 19.21 -1.58
N ASN A 338 -34.84 19.16 -0.52
CA ASN A 338 -36.25 18.81 -0.61
C ASN A 338 -37.18 20.02 -0.79
N VAL A 339 -36.65 21.25 -0.76
CA VAL A 339 -37.44 22.47 -0.90
C VAL A 339 -37.78 22.70 -2.37
N ALA A 340 -39.06 22.84 -2.67
CA ALA A 340 -39.54 23.09 -4.02
C ALA A 340 -38.95 24.40 -4.59
N GLY A 341 -38.46 24.34 -5.83
CA GLY A 341 -37.84 25.49 -6.51
C GLY A 341 -36.31 25.54 -6.39
N VAL A 342 -35.67 24.68 -5.60
CA VAL A 342 -34.22 24.49 -5.63
C VAL A 342 -33.84 23.51 -6.73
N THR A 343 -32.98 23.93 -7.65
CA THR A 343 -32.40 23.05 -8.68
C THR A 343 -31.31 22.16 -8.07
N ASN A 344 -31.59 20.87 -7.96
CA ASN A 344 -30.63 19.85 -7.53
C ASN A 344 -29.69 19.43 -8.66
N GLY A 345 -28.46 19.06 -8.33
CA GLY A 345 -27.45 18.60 -9.29
C GLY A 345 -26.07 18.42 -8.68
N THR A 346 -25.16 17.83 -9.44
CA THR A 346 -23.73 17.68 -9.13
C THR A 346 -22.90 18.33 -10.24
N ASN A 347 -21.61 18.58 -9.99
CA ASN A 347 -20.68 19.20 -10.96
C ASN A 347 -21.16 20.54 -11.54
N ILE A 348 -21.89 21.34 -10.75
CA ILE A 348 -22.37 22.66 -11.18
C ILE A 348 -21.19 23.63 -11.23
N GLN A 349 -20.95 24.23 -12.40
CA GLN A 349 -19.81 25.13 -12.66
C GLN A 349 -20.12 26.62 -12.42
N THR A 350 -21.36 26.94 -12.07
CA THR A 350 -21.90 28.30 -11.97
C THR A 350 -22.17 28.74 -10.53
N GLY A 351 -21.48 28.14 -9.56
CA GLY A 351 -21.61 28.48 -8.16
C GLY A 351 -21.00 29.85 -7.85
N ASN A 352 -21.62 30.61 -6.95
CA ASN A 352 -21.10 31.86 -6.41
C ASN A 352 -21.35 31.91 -4.89
N VAL A 353 -20.36 32.36 -4.12
CA VAL A 353 -20.44 32.45 -2.66
C VAL A 353 -20.22 33.89 -2.22
N GLU A 354 -21.11 34.35 -1.33
CA GLU A 354 -21.11 35.68 -0.74
C GLU A 354 -21.12 35.56 0.79
N ILE A 355 -20.00 35.89 1.42
CA ILE A 355 -19.82 35.84 2.87
C ILE A 355 -19.20 37.14 3.36
N TRP A 356 -19.90 37.92 4.18
CA TRP A 356 -19.38 39.18 4.74
C TRP A 356 -19.89 39.43 6.15
N ASN A 357 -19.08 40.15 6.93
CA ASN A 357 -19.40 40.59 8.29
C ASN A 357 -20.01 42.01 8.37
N THR A 358 -20.27 42.64 7.23
CA THR A 358 -20.63 44.06 7.03
C THR A 358 -21.89 44.18 6.15
N ASP A 359 -22.38 45.41 5.87
CA ASP A 359 -23.62 45.59 5.09
C ASP A 359 -23.38 45.41 3.57
N TYR A 360 -24.47 45.52 2.81
CA TYR A 360 -24.54 45.33 1.37
C TYR A 360 -24.67 46.65 0.61
N ALA A 361 -24.34 46.62 -0.68
CA ALA A 361 -24.78 47.55 -1.70
C ALA A 361 -25.25 46.76 -2.93
N GLN A 362 -26.25 47.28 -3.64
CA GLN A 362 -26.71 46.68 -4.89
C GLN A 362 -25.57 46.60 -5.91
N GLY A 363 -25.60 45.55 -6.74
CA GLY A 363 -24.73 45.43 -7.90
C GLY A 363 -24.98 46.56 -8.93
N SER A 364 -24.18 46.57 -10.00
CA SER A 364 -24.33 47.55 -11.10
C SER A 364 -25.67 47.48 -11.85
N ASP A 365 -26.46 46.44 -11.61
CA ASP A 365 -27.79 46.21 -12.16
C ASP A 365 -28.93 46.80 -11.30
N ASN A 366 -28.59 47.47 -10.19
CA ASN A 366 -29.54 48.04 -9.21
C ASN A 366 -30.52 47.00 -8.62
N ALA A 367 -30.12 45.73 -8.56
CA ALA A 367 -30.83 44.66 -7.88
C ALA A 367 -29.98 44.10 -6.73
N PHE A 368 -30.63 43.45 -5.77
CA PHE A 368 -29.95 42.58 -4.79
C PHE A 368 -29.99 41.15 -5.33
N ASN A 369 -28.85 40.60 -5.75
CA ASN A 369 -28.69 39.26 -6.33
C ASN A 369 -27.22 38.79 -6.27
N TYR A 370 -26.86 37.77 -7.05
CA TYR A 370 -25.48 37.23 -7.13
C TYR A 370 -24.40 38.21 -7.64
N ALA A 371 -24.74 39.47 -7.97
CA ALA A 371 -23.83 40.53 -8.39
C ALA A 371 -23.64 41.63 -7.32
N ASP A 372 -24.13 41.40 -6.11
CA ASP A 372 -24.10 42.37 -5.01
C ASP A 372 -22.69 42.79 -4.63
N GLN A 373 -22.54 44.04 -4.17
CA GLN A 373 -21.25 44.60 -3.80
C GLN A 373 -21.15 44.71 -2.28
N LYS A 374 -19.98 44.40 -1.73
CA LYS A 374 -19.69 44.64 -0.32
C LYS A 374 -19.75 46.14 0.00
N ASN A 375 -20.53 46.51 1.00
CA ASN A 375 -20.43 47.83 1.62
C ASN A 375 -19.64 47.70 2.93
N ASN A 376 -18.51 48.40 3.05
CA ASN A 376 -17.66 48.31 4.25
C ASN A 376 -18.25 49.00 5.50
N ASN A 377 -19.44 49.60 5.39
CA ASN A 377 -20.15 50.20 6.52
C ASN A 377 -21.19 49.22 7.09
N GLY A 378 -21.34 49.21 8.42
CA GLY A 378 -22.49 48.60 9.10
C GLY A 378 -22.28 47.22 9.74
N SER A 379 -23.40 46.59 10.10
CA SER A 379 -23.48 45.50 11.07
C SER A 379 -24.36 44.31 10.67
N TYR A 380 -24.85 44.27 9.43
CA TYR A 380 -25.87 43.33 9.00
C TYR A 380 -25.31 41.91 8.77
N GLY A 381 -24.25 41.73 7.98
CA GLY A 381 -23.64 40.42 7.75
C GLY A 381 -24.47 39.49 6.84
N SER A 382 -23.77 38.67 6.06
CA SER A 382 -24.31 37.82 5.00
C SER A 382 -23.59 36.50 4.89
N PHE A 383 -24.35 35.44 4.71
CA PHE A 383 -23.84 34.20 4.17
C PHE A 383 -24.84 33.64 3.16
N GLN A 384 -24.47 33.69 1.88
CA GLN A 384 -25.29 33.20 0.79
C GLN A 384 -24.50 32.37 -0.20
N ILE A 385 -25.17 31.37 -0.74
CA ILE A 385 -24.66 30.53 -1.81
C ILE A 385 -25.66 30.55 -2.95
N HIS A 386 -25.16 30.77 -4.15
CA HIS A 386 -25.96 30.93 -5.35
C HIS A 386 -25.57 29.91 -6.42
N ASN A 387 -26.55 29.49 -7.22
CA ASN A 387 -26.31 28.88 -8.52
C ASN A 387 -26.75 29.87 -9.60
N SER A 388 -25.80 30.66 -10.09
CA SER A 388 -26.06 31.73 -11.07
C SER A 388 -26.61 31.19 -12.40
N GLY A 389 -26.19 29.99 -12.82
CA GLY A 389 -26.68 29.34 -14.04
C GLY A 389 -28.16 28.98 -13.99
N ALA A 390 -28.68 28.70 -12.78
CA ALA A 390 -30.10 28.48 -12.53
C ALA A 390 -30.82 29.76 -12.04
N GLN A 391 -30.12 30.90 -11.96
CA GLN A 391 -30.65 32.16 -11.41
C GLN A 391 -31.31 31.99 -10.03
N GLN A 392 -30.66 31.21 -9.16
CA GLN A 392 -31.22 30.87 -7.86
C GLN A 392 -30.24 31.10 -6.71
N THR A 393 -30.77 31.56 -5.58
CA THR A 393 -30.15 31.38 -4.26
C THR A 393 -30.35 29.92 -3.84
N VAL A 394 -29.29 29.26 -3.39
CA VAL A 394 -29.34 27.91 -2.81
C VAL A 394 -29.78 28.02 -1.34
N PHE A 395 -29.08 28.83 -0.55
CA PHE A 395 -29.53 29.23 0.78
C PHE A 395 -28.93 30.57 1.21
N ALA A 396 -29.51 31.15 2.27
CA ALA A 396 -29.06 32.38 2.90
C ALA A 396 -29.15 32.33 4.44
N VAL A 397 -28.16 32.94 5.11
CA VAL A 397 -28.13 33.25 6.55
C VAL A 397 -27.60 34.68 6.73
N ASN A 398 -28.51 35.64 6.89
CA ASN A 398 -28.20 37.07 6.95
C ASN A 398 -28.55 37.69 8.31
N ASN A 399 -28.31 38.99 8.48
CA ASN A 399 -28.69 39.79 9.65
C ASN A 399 -28.10 39.28 10.98
N TRP A 400 -26.79 39.06 10.99
CA TRP A 400 -26.03 38.49 12.09
C TRP A 400 -26.02 39.31 13.38
N ARG A 401 -26.46 40.57 13.39
CA ARG A 401 -26.58 41.36 14.64
C ARG A 401 -28.01 41.61 15.08
N GLY A 402 -28.98 41.31 14.22
CA GLY A 402 -30.40 41.31 14.54
C GLY A 402 -30.92 39.90 14.79
N ALA A 403 -32.18 39.64 14.45
CA ALA A 403 -32.70 38.29 14.34
C ALA A 403 -32.27 37.73 12.97
N PRO A 404 -31.49 36.62 12.92
CA PRO A 404 -30.98 36.10 11.66
C PRO A 404 -32.08 35.76 10.67
N GLU A 405 -31.90 36.21 9.44
CA GLU A 405 -32.79 35.95 8.31
C GLU A 405 -32.28 34.70 7.58
N VAL A 406 -33.08 33.64 7.56
CA VAL A 406 -32.69 32.34 7.00
C VAL A 406 -33.69 31.91 5.94
N GLY A 407 -33.20 31.35 4.83
CA GLY A 407 -34.02 30.79 3.78
C GLY A 407 -33.29 29.78 2.90
N ILE A 408 -34.06 28.89 2.28
CA ILE A 408 -33.61 27.91 1.29
C ILE A 408 -34.33 28.22 -0.03
N GLY A 409 -33.59 28.23 -1.14
CA GLY A 409 -34.11 28.62 -2.43
C GLY A 409 -34.27 30.14 -2.59
N ASN A 410 -34.97 30.55 -3.63
CA ASN A 410 -35.25 31.96 -3.93
C ASN A 410 -36.21 32.59 -2.91
N CYS A 411 -36.00 33.88 -2.63
CA CYS A 411 -36.85 34.61 -1.69
C CYS A 411 -38.28 34.75 -2.25
N PRO A 412 -39.32 34.33 -1.51
CA PRO A 412 -40.71 34.41 -1.99
C PRO A 412 -41.27 35.84 -2.06
N ASN A 413 -40.53 36.85 -1.56
CA ASN A 413 -40.90 38.25 -1.67
C ASN A 413 -40.51 38.79 -3.07
N PRO A 414 -41.43 39.37 -3.86
CA PRO A 414 -41.10 39.95 -5.17
C PRO A 414 -40.20 41.21 -5.11
N GLN A 415 -39.97 41.78 -3.93
CA GLN A 415 -38.98 42.83 -3.72
C GLN A 415 -37.57 42.22 -3.78
N ASN A 416 -36.60 42.90 -4.43
CA ASN A 416 -35.26 42.38 -4.77
C ASN A 416 -35.23 41.34 -5.91
N ASN A 417 -36.15 41.46 -6.89
CA ASN A 417 -36.30 40.52 -8.02
C ASN A 417 -36.58 39.06 -7.60
N GLY A 418 -36.89 38.80 -6.32
CA GLY A 418 -37.26 37.47 -5.81
C GLY A 418 -36.13 36.43 -5.78
N ILE A 419 -34.87 36.85 -5.96
CA ILE A 419 -33.73 35.91 -5.98
C ILE A 419 -33.06 35.87 -4.60
N ASP A 420 -32.82 37.03 -3.98
CA ASP A 420 -32.05 37.17 -2.75
C ASP A 420 -32.93 37.43 -1.49
N TRP A 421 -32.53 36.87 -0.34
CA TRP A 421 -33.12 37.01 0.99
C TRP A 421 -32.72 38.29 1.76
N THR A 422 -31.91 39.18 1.19
CA THR A 422 -31.47 40.42 1.82
C THR A 422 -32.64 41.34 2.24
N PHE A 423 -32.57 41.88 3.45
CA PHE A 423 -33.54 42.77 4.12
C PHE A 423 -34.98 42.24 4.22
N ASN A 424 -35.20 40.93 4.17
CA ASN A 424 -36.55 40.36 4.16
C ASN A 424 -37.40 40.79 5.40
N SER A 425 -36.78 40.96 6.57
CA SER A 425 -37.50 41.37 7.80
C SER A 425 -38.05 42.80 7.77
N GLN A 426 -37.50 43.69 6.94
CA GLN A 426 -37.98 45.07 6.83
C GLN A 426 -39.29 45.20 6.04
N HIS A 427 -39.78 44.10 5.46
CA HIS A 427 -40.88 44.10 4.50
C HIS A 427 -42.12 43.30 4.96
N GLY A 428 -42.29 43.11 6.27
CA GLY A 428 -43.56 42.64 6.86
C GLY A 428 -43.77 41.13 6.87
N ASN A 429 -42.82 40.36 6.32
CA ASN A 429 -42.76 38.91 6.50
C ASN A 429 -41.66 38.62 7.53
N ASN A 430 -42.00 38.71 8.82
CA ASN A 430 -41.08 38.43 9.93
C ASN A 430 -40.51 37.02 9.73
N SER A 431 -39.29 36.95 9.17
CA SER A 431 -38.41 35.78 8.97
C SER A 431 -39.15 34.44 8.87
N ASN A 432 -39.08 33.76 7.71
CA ASN A 432 -39.61 32.39 7.55
C ASN A 432 -39.26 31.45 8.72
N ARG A 433 -38.17 31.73 9.43
CA ARG A 433 -37.80 31.18 10.74
C ARG A 433 -38.92 31.07 11.80
N ASN A 434 -39.89 31.97 11.90
CA ASN A 434 -40.99 31.84 12.89
C ASN A 434 -41.85 30.58 12.66
N GLN A 435 -41.68 29.91 11.51
CA GLN A 435 -42.33 28.64 11.16
C GLN A 435 -41.52 27.42 11.60
N TYR A 436 -40.29 27.62 12.11
CA TYR A 436 -39.34 26.56 12.44
C TYR A 436 -38.94 26.61 13.92
N GLU A 437 -38.91 25.45 14.56
CA GLU A 437 -38.48 25.28 15.95
C GLU A 437 -36.96 25.33 16.10
N SER A 438 -36.24 24.83 15.09
CA SER A 438 -34.77 24.82 15.07
C SER A 438 -34.22 25.05 13.67
N VAL A 439 -33.03 25.65 13.61
CA VAL A 439 -32.28 25.89 12.38
C VAL A 439 -30.82 25.57 12.65
N ASN A 440 -30.33 24.52 12.01
CA ASN A 440 -28.99 24.00 12.19
C ASN A 440 -28.18 24.16 10.90
N LEU A 441 -26.99 24.73 11.02
CA LEU A 441 -26.02 24.82 9.92
C LEU A 441 -24.80 23.98 10.26
N TYR A 442 -24.51 23.00 9.41
CA TYR A 442 -23.30 22.20 9.47
C TYR A 442 -22.33 22.71 8.40
N VAL A 443 -21.09 22.93 8.79
CA VAL A 443 -19.97 23.30 7.92
C VAL A 443 -18.99 22.14 7.91
N MET A 444 -18.66 21.66 6.73
CA MET A 444 -17.86 20.47 6.51
C MET A 444 -16.70 20.79 5.56
N ALA A 445 -15.58 20.08 5.72
CA ALA A 445 -14.44 20.21 4.83
C ALA A 445 -13.69 18.89 4.63
N LYS A 446 -13.20 18.67 3.40
CA LYS A 446 -12.21 17.65 3.05
C LYS A 446 -11.17 18.24 2.09
N ALA A 447 -10.09 17.51 1.88
CA ALA A 447 -9.15 17.84 0.82
C ALA A 447 -9.86 17.76 -0.55
N SER A 448 -9.73 18.81 -1.36
CA SER A 448 -10.16 18.79 -2.75
C SER A 448 -9.08 18.13 -3.59
N ILE A 449 -9.48 17.11 -4.34
CA ILE A 449 -8.63 16.44 -5.31
C ILE A 449 -8.73 17.05 -6.71
N ALA A 450 -9.67 17.97 -6.94
CA ALA A 450 -9.93 18.51 -8.27
C ALA A 450 -8.72 19.17 -8.95
N PRO A 451 -7.87 19.97 -8.25
CA PRO A 451 -6.66 20.52 -8.85
C PRO A 451 -5.67 19.45 -9.30
N MET A 452 -5.55 18.36 -8.54
CA MET A 452 -4.69 17.24 -8.88
C MET A 452 -5.28 16.43 -10.05
N MET A 453 -6.60 16.17 -10.04
CA MET A 453 -7.29 15.44 -11.13
C MET A 453 -7.16 16.14 -12.48
N ALA A 454 -6.97 17.46 -12.50
CA ALA A 454 -6.69 18.21 -13.74
C ALA A 454 -5.31 17.88 -14.35
N ASN A 455 -4.37 17.33 -13.57
CA ASN A 455 -3.04 16.93 -14.00
C ASN A 455 -2.93 15.43 -14.31
N VAL A 456 -3.95 14.65 -13.98
CA VAL A 456 -4.04 13.24 -14.33
C VAL A 456 -4.47 13.12 -15.79
N ALA A 457 -3.64 12.48 -16.63
CA ALA A 457 -4.00 12.19 -18.00
C ALA A 457 -5.17 11.21 -18.05
N ASP A 458 -6.15 11.44 -18.94
CA ASP A 458 -7.39 10.66 -19.03
C ASP A 458 -8.13 10.52 -17.69
N SER A 459 -8.11 11.58 -16.86
CA SER A 459 -8.65 11.59 -15.50
C SER A 459 -10.13 11.24 -15.39
N THR A 460 -10.88 11.25 -16.50
CA THR A 460 -12.27 10.78 -16.54
C THR A 460 -12.40 9.26 -16.44
N ASP A 461 -11.34 8.53 -16.79
CA ASP A 461 -11.34 7.07 -16.84
C ASP A 461 -10.80 6.45 -15.54
N TYR A 462 -10.16 7.27 -14.69
CA TYR A 462 -9.53 6.81 -13.46
C TYR A 462 -10.34 7.16 -12.22
N SER A 463 -10.56 6.15 -11.38
CA SER A 463 -11.06 6.29 -10.02
C SER A 463 -9.90 6.39 -9.03
N ILE A 464 -9.99 7.36 -8.11
CA ILE A 464 -9.03 7.50 -7.03
C ILE A 464 -9.22 6.42 -5.98
N VAL A 465 -8.14 5.72 -5.63
CA VAL A 465 -8.16 4.66 -4.63
C VAL A 465 -7.78 5.23 -3.28
N GLN A 466 -6.65 5.92 -3.19
CA GLN A 466 -6.15 6.45 -1.91
C GLN A 466 -5.12 7.56 -2.12
N GLY A 467 -4.94 8.39 -1.09
CA GLY A 467 -4.03 9.52 -1.11
C GLY A 467 -3.26 9.65 0.21
N HIS A 468 -1.94 9.60 0.11
CA HIS A 468 -0.99 9.68 1.21
C HIS A 468 -0.27 11.04 1.19
N LYS A 469 -0.24 11.72 2.34
CA LYS A 469 0.53 12.94 2.51
C LYS A 469 1.97 12.59 2.92
N ILE A 470 2.93 12.94 2.09
CA ILE A 470 4.35 12.80 2.40
C ILE A 470 4.75 13.98 3.28
N THR A 471 5.06 13.73 4.54
CA THR A 471 5.46 14.79 5.48
C THR A 471 6.91 14.65 5.87
N ALA A 472 7.74 15.61 5.46
CA ALA A 472 9.17 15.64 5.79
C ALA A 472 9.46 15.68 7.31
N SER A 473 8.49 16.12 8.12
CA SER A 473 8.59 16.18 9.60
C SER A 473 8.14 14.90 10.31
N MET A 474 7.52 13.95 9.61
CA MET A 474 7.12 12.70 10.24
C MET A 474 8.29 11.73 10.29
N ASN A 475 8.90 11.64 11.47
CA ASN A 475 9.70 10.47 11.87
C ASN A 475 8.78 9.25 12.16
N THR A 476 7.64 9.14 11.46
CA THR A 476 6.73 8.01 11.59
C THR A 476 7.36 6.84 10.87
N ASN A 477 7.70 5.84 11.66
CA ASN A 477 8.15 4.56 11.16
C ASN A 477 6.94 3.85 10.53
N LEU A 478 6.87 3.83 9.20
CA LEU A 478 5.77 3.20 8.47
C LEU A 478 5.76 1.69 8.68
N HIS A 479 6.89 1.07 9.06
CA HIS A 479 6.91 -0.37 9.36
C HIS A 479 6.11 -0.72 10.60
N THR A 480 6.17 0.12 11.63
CA THR A 480 5.43 -0.14 12.88
C THR A 480 4.02 0.42 12.82
N ASN A 481 3.82 1.54 12.13
CA ASN A 481 2.55 2.26 12.15
C ASN A 481 1.66 1.88 10.97
N GLY A 482 2.23 1.48 9.84
CA GLY A 482 1.55 1.44 8.56
C GLY A 482 1.46 2.83 7.94
N THR A 483 1.07 2.87 6.67
CA THR A 483 0.82 4.10 5.92
C THR A 483 -0.57 4.64 6.22
N SER A 484 -0.65 5.91 6.59
CA SER A 484 -1.94 6.60 6.72
C SER A 484 -2.32 7.24 5.39
N TYR A 485 -3.53 6.93 4.91
CA TYR A 485 -4.12 7.52 3.70
C TYR A 485 -5.06 8.66 4.09
N ASP A 486 -4.48 9.74 4.62
CA ASP A 486 -5.19 10.85 5.27
C ASP A 486 -5.94 11.76 4.30
N ILE A 487 -5.62 11.71 3.00
CA ILE A 487 -6.24 12.58 1.99
C ILE A 487 -7.55 11.96 1.50
N VAL A 488 -7.50 10.67 1.15
CA VAL A 488 -8.63 9.85 0.70
C VAL A 488 -8.27 8.38 0.88
N ASN A 489 -9.24 7.54 1.22
CA ASN A 489 -9.08 6.09 1.29
C ASN A 489 -10.38 5.38 0.91
N ASN A 490 -10.45 4.96 -0.35
CA ASN A 490 -11.58 4.24 -0.93
C ASN A 490 -11.36 2.72 -0.98
N VAL A 491 -10.20 2.21 -0.56
CA VAL A 491 -9.88 0.77 -0.61
C VAL A 491 -10.99 -0.11 0.00
N PRO A 492 -11.49 0.15 1.23
CA PRO A 492 -12.51 -0.71 1.82
C PRO A 492 -13.82 -0.71 1.03
N GLN A 493 -14.19 0.44 0.46
CA GLN A 493 -15.40 0.55 -0.34
C GLN A 493 -15.24 -0.19 -1.67
N MET A 494 -14.15 0.06 -2.40
CA MET A 494 -13.93 -0.55 -3.71
C MET A 494 -13.80 -2.08 -3.60
N GLN A 495 -13.28 -2.58 -2.48
CA GLN A 495 -13.32 -4.02 -2.16
C GLN A 495 -14.75 -4.52 -1.94
N ASN A 496 -15.57 -3.81 -1.16
CA ASN A 496 -16.98 -4.16 -0.92
C ASN A 496 -17.83 -4.09 -2.20
N ASP A 497 -17.54 -3.11 -3.05
CA ASP A 497 -18.22 -2.89 -4.33
C ASP A 497 -17.74 -3.90 -5.41
N GLY A 498 -16.71 -4.71 -5.11
CA GLY A 498 -16.17 -5.72 -6.03
C GLY A 498 -15.53 -5.10 -7.27
N VAL A 499 -14.91 -3.92 -7.14
CA VAL A 499 -14.32 -3.19 -8.25
C VAL A 499 -13.26 -4.03 -8.95
N ILE A 500 -13.44 -4.20 -10.25
CA ILE A 500 -12.45 -4.79 -11.15
C ILE A 500 -11.76 -3.66 -11.90
N PHE A 501 -10.46 -3.80 -12.12
CA PHE A 501 -9.65 -2.79 -12.78
C PHE A 501 -8.59 -3.43 -13.66
N ASP A 502 -8.25 -2.77 -14.76
CA ASP A 502 -7.28 -3.25 -15.74
C ASP A 502 -6.00 -2.42 -15.79
N ARG A 503 -6.00 -1.24 -15.16
CA ARG A 503 -4.82 -0.37 -15.02
C ARG A 503 -4.70 0.19 -13.63
N ILE A 504 -3.46 0.34 -13.21
CA ILE A 504 -3.07 1.04 -11.97
C ILE A 504 -2.42 2.36 -12.37
N GLY A 505 -2.59 3.41 -11.56
CA GLY A 505 -1.95 4.70 -11.75
C GLY A 505 -1.38 5.27 -10.44
N TYR A 506 -0.27 5.98 -10.54
CA TYR A 506 0.35 6.72 -9.46
C TYR A 506 0.53 8.17 -9.87
N TYR A 507 0.08 9.09 -9.01
CA TYR A 507 0.35 10.51 -9.15
C TYR A 507 1.16 10.99 -7.95
N MET A 508 2.33 11.57 -8.20
CA MET A 508 3.13 12.24 -7.18
C MET A 508 3.24 13.72 -7.50
N GLU A 509 3.08 14.56 -6.49
CA GLU A 509 3.31 16.00 -6.61
C GLU A 509 4.07 16.58 -5.42
N TYR A 510 4.79 17.68 -5.66
CA TYR A 510 5.33 18.51 -4.60
C TYR A 510 5.48 19.99 -4.99
N ALA A 511 5.58 20.86 -3.98
CA ALA A 511 5.86 22.29 -4.12
C ALA A 511 6.61 22.85 -2.90
N GLU A 512 7.60 23.73 -3.12
CA GLU A 512 8.42 24.34 -2.06
C GLU A 512 7.57 25.16 -1.07
N THR A 513 6.65 25.95 -1.59
CA THR A 513 5.68 26.73 -0.83
C THR A 513 4.27 26.48 -1.36
N VAL A 514 3.25 26.79 -0.57
CA VAL A 514 1.84 26.65 -0.98
C VAL A 514 1.47 27.49 -2.21
N ASP A 515 2.27 28.50 -2.54
CA ASP A 515 2.08 29.40 -3.69
C ASP A 515 2.99 29.05 -4.89
N SER A 516 3.89 28.07 -4.73
CA SER A 516 4.79 27.65 -5.81
C SER A 516 4.04 26.80 -6.84
N PRO A 517 4.42 26.84 -8.13
CA PRO A 517 3.91 25.91 -9.12
C PRO A 517 4.15 24.46 -8.68
N LEU A 518 3.13 23.60 -8.82
CA LEU A 518 3.25 22.17 -8.55
C LEU A 518 4.18 21.51 -9.57
N GLN A 519 5.11 20.70 -9.08
CA GLN A 519 5.84 19.71 -9.86
C GLN A 519 5.14 18.37 -9.70
N TYR A 520 4.83 17.68 -10.79
CA TYR A 520 4.07 16.44 -10.74
C TYR A 520 4.49 15.42 -11.80
N VAL A 521 4.14 14.17 -11.52
CA VAL A 521 4.13 13.07 -12.49
C VAL A 521 2.90 12.22 -12.26
N PHE A 522 2.24 11.83 -13.34
CA PHE A 522 1.28 10.74 -13.40
C PHE A 522 1.90 9.62 -14.21
N VAL A 523 1.97 8.43 -13.63
CA VAL A 523 2.36 7.21 -14.33
C VAL A 523 1.27 6.17 -14.21
N SER A 524 0.90 5.53 -15.30
CA SER A 524 -0.05 4.41 -15.30
C SER A 524 0.50 3.23 -16.08
N MET A 525 0.09 2.02 -15.74
CA MET A 525 0.48 0.78 -16.41
C MET A 525 -0.68 -0.21 -16.34
N ASP A 526 -0.55 -1.32 -17.07
CA ASP A 526 -1.47 -2.44 -16.89
C ASP A 526 -1.42 -2.91 -15.43
N ALA A 527 -2.57 -3.39 -14.93
CA ALA A 527 -2.67 -3.88 -13.56
C ALA A 527 -1.72 -5.07 -13.37
N PHE A 528 -0.80 -4.94 -12.42
CA PHE A 528 0.14 -6.01 -12.03
C PHE A 528 -0.39 -6.82 -10.83
N THR A 529 -1.58 -6.49 -10.34
CA THR A 529 -2.34 -7.23 -9.32
C THR A 529 -3.81 -6.88 -9.46
N ASP A 530 -4.69 -7.80 -9.04
CA ASP A 530 -6.13 -7.58 -8.88
C ASP A 530 -6.53 -7.23 -7.44
N ASP A 531 -5.58 -7.23 -6.50
CA ASP A 531 -5.84 -6.88 -5.11
C ASP A 531 -5.63 -5.38 -4.92
N ILE A 532 -6.73 -4.64 -4.85
CA ILE A 532 -6.73 -3.19 -4.65
C ILE A 532 -6.10 -2.76 -3.30
N SER A 533 -5.93 -3.67 -2.34
CA SER A 533 -5.20 -3.37 -1.11
C SER A 533 -3.67 -3.43 -1.26
N LYS A 534 -3.17 -3.98 -2.37
CA LYS A 534 -1.74 -4.20 -2.64
C LYS A 534 -1.12 -3.18 -3.58
N ILE A 535 -1.84 -2.16 -3.99
CA ILE A 535 -1.34 -1.14 -4.93
C ILE A 535 -0.83 0.13 -4.24
N GLY A 536 -0.79 0.16 -2.90
CA GLY A 536 -0.36 1.31 -2.11
C GLY A 536 1.13 1.37 -1.78
N VAL A 537 1.47 2.18 -0.77
CA VAL A 537 2.83 2.25 -0.21
C VAL A 537 3.19 0.90 0.43
N PRO A 538 4.34 0.30 0.07
CA PRO A 538 4.76 -1.01 0.55
C PRO A 538 5.36 -0.98 1.96
N ASP A 539 4.56 -0.60 2.95
CA ASP A 539 4.98 -0.55 4.35
C ASP A 539 5.10 -1.94 5.00
N GLY A 540 5.69 -2.01 6.20
CA GLY A 540 5.93 -3.26 6.93
C GLY A 540 4.67 -4.04 7.35
N LYS A 541 3.46 -3.50 7.20
CA LYS A 541 2.18 -4.22 7.42
C LYS A 541 1.48 -4.61 6.12
N SER A 542 1.80 -3.95 5.02
CA SER A 542 1.17 -4.15 3.72
C SER A 542 1.41 -5.56 3.14
N GLY A 543 2.55 -6.18 3.48
CA GLY A 543 2.99 -7.43 2.86
C GLY A 543 3.15 -7.29 1.34
N ILE A 544 3.43 -6.09 0.84
CA ILE A 544 3.69 -5.81 -0.57
C ILE A 544 5.17 -6.12 -0.87
N PHE A 545 5.39 -6.88 -1.93
CA PHE A 545 6.69 -7.07 -2.57
C PHE A 545 6.46 -7.21 -4.07
N TYR A 546 6.89 -6.22 -4.84
CA TYR A 546 6.89 -6.26 -6.29
C TYR A 546 8.25 -5.82 -6.80
N GLN A 547 8.91 -6.73 -7.50
CA GLN A 547 10.13 -6.50 -8.24
C GLN A 547 9.92 -7.11 -9.62
N GLN A 548 9.40 -6.32 -10.56
CA GLN A 548 8.97 -6.83 -11.86
C GLN A 548 8.89 -5.73 -12.93
N GLN A 549 8.88 -6.15 -14.19
CA GLN A 549 8.54 -5.28 -15.30
C GLN A 549 7.02 -5.03 -15.33
N VAL A 550 6.62 -3.83 -15.76
CA VAL A 550 5.22 -3.46 -15.98
C VAL A 550 4.98 -3.11 -17.45
N ARG A 551 3.80 -3.47 -17.94
CA ARG A 551 3.42 -3.34 -19.35
C ARG A 551 2.63 -2.07 -19.61
N ASN A 552 2.74 -1.58 -20.85
CA ASN A 552 1.98 -0.43 -21.36
C ASN A 552 2.05 0.79 -20.43
N MET A 553 3.26 1.11 -19.94
CA MET A 553 3.45 2.22 -19.03
C MET A 553 3.30 3.56 -19.78
N ASN A 554 2.46 4.45 -19.27
CA ASN A 554 2.24 5.80 -19.76
C ASN A 554 2.71 6.79 -18.70
N VAL A 555 3.50 7.79 -19.10
CA VAL A 555 4.06 8.81 -18.20
C VAL A 555 3.69 10.20 -18.70
N THR A 556 3.09 11.01 -17.82
CA THR A 556 2.82 12.43 -18.01
C THR A 556 3.44 13.24 -16.86
N SER A 557 4.34 14.17 -17.13
CA SER A 557 5.01 14.98 -16.11
C SER A 557 5.38 16.36 -16.63
N ASN A 558 5.30 17.36 -15.75
CA ASN A 558 5.82 18.70 -15.99
C ASN A 558 7.26 18.91 -15.49
N VAL A 559 7.89 17.87 -14.91
CA VAL A 559 9.25 17.94 -14.38
C VAL A 559 10.27 17.76 -15.51
N ALA A 560 11.18 18.72 -15.63
CA ALA A 560 12.24 18.67 -16.63
C ALA A 560 13.12 17.42 -16.43
N GLY A 561 13.38 16.71 -17.53
CA GLY A 561 14.17 15.49 -17.52
C GLY A 561 13.35 14.20 -17.52
N VAL A 562 12.07 14.23 -17.12
CA VAL A 562 11.20 13.05 -17.16
C VAL A 562 10.69 12.79 -18.59
N ALA A 563 10.91 11.58 -19.09
CA ALA A 563 10.45 11.15 -20.39
C ALA A 563 8.93 10.90 -20.38
N ASN A 564 8.19 11.78 -21.06
CA ASN A 564 6.76 11.62 -21.28
C ASN A 564 6.50 10.66 -22.46
N GLY A 565 5.45 9.84 -22.39
CA GLY A 565 5.13 8.91 -23.48
C GLY A 565 4.11 7.84 -23.11
N THR A 566 3.78 6.99 -24.07
CA THR A 566 2.86 5.85 -23.91
C THR A 566 3.54 4.56 -24.36
N GLY A 567 3.23 3.44 -23.73
CA GLY A 567 3.82 2.14 -24.09
C GLY A 567 5.31 2.05 -23.76
N ILE A 568 5.75 2.75 -22.72
CA ILE A 568 7.13 2.72 -22.21
C ILE A 568 7.35 1.37 -21.52
N ASN A 569 8.54 0.78 -21.69
CA ASN A 569 8.97 -0.38 -20.90
C ASN A 569 9.25 0.08 -19.46
N GLY A 570 8.39 -0.32 -18.53
CA GLY A 570 8.48 0.09 -17.14
C GLY A 570 8.95 -1.03 -16.22
N ALA A 571 9.51 -0.67 -15.06
CA ALA A 571 9.74 -1.57 -13.94
C ALA A 571 9.26 -0.93 -12.64
N ILE A 572 8.89 -1.76 -11.68
CA ILE A 572 8.53 -1.33 -10.33
C ILE A 572 9.39 -2.04 -9.28
N GLU A 573 9.71 -1.28 -8.24
CA GLU A 573 10.54 -1.70 -7.12
C GLU A 573 9.86 -1.30 -5.80
N PHE A 574 8.91 -2.15 -5.36
CA PHE A 574 8.03 -1.91 -4.23
C PHE A 574 8.27 -2.93 -3.11
N TRP A 575 8.83 -2.50 -1.99
CA TRP A 575 9.07 -3.38 -0.82
C TRP A 575 9.32 -2.59 0.46
N PRO A 576 9.12 -3.19 1.65
CA PRO A 576 9.44 -2.57 2.93
C PRO A 576 10.90 -2.74 3.38
N SER A 577 11.69 -3.65 2.78
CA SER A 577 12.98 -4.07 3.33
C SER A 577 14.15 -3.16 2.96
N ASN A 578 15.32 -3.49 3.51
CA ASN A 578 16.60 -3.08 2.95
C ASN A 578 16.80 -3.74 1.58
N TYR A 579 17.62 -3.11 0.75
CA TYR A 579 18.01 -3.56 -0.59
C TYR A 579 19.43 -3.06 -0.89
N GLY A 580 20.03 -3.56 -1.96
CA GLY A 580 21.41 -3.30 -2.33
C GLY A 580 21.58 -3.04 -3.83
N GLN A 581 22.72 -2.48 -4.18
CA GLN A 581 23.08 -2.00 -5.52
C GLN A 581 23.32 -3.12 -6.55
N THR A 582 23.27 -4.39 -6.13
CA THR A 582 23.52 -5.50 -7.05
C THR A 582 22.35 -5.56 -8.03
N ALA A 583 22.65 -5.70 -9.32
CA ALA A 583 21.62 -5.76 -10.35
C ALA A 583 20.65 -6.93 -10.07
N SER A 584 19.34 -6.66 -10.12
CA SER A 584 18.34 -7.72 -10.10
C SER A 584 18.34 -8.51 -11.42
N ASN A 585 17.62 -9.62 -11.43
CA ASN A 585 17.40 -10.45 -12.62
C ASN A 585 16.15 -10.02 -13.43
N VAL A 586 15.51 -8.88 -13.10
CA VAL A 586 14.29 -8.39 -13.78
C VAL A 586 14.59 -7.78 -15.15
N HIS A 587 15.66 -7.00 -15.28
CA HIS A 587 16.10 -6.44 -16.56
C HIS A 587 17.61 -6.19 -16.56
N THR A 588 18.14 -5.80 -17.72
CA THR A 588 19.58 -5.57 -17.92
C THR A 588 19.99 -4.10 -17.81
N ALA A 589 19.05 -3.15 -17.78
CA ALA A 589 19.34 -1.74 -17.49
C ALA A 589 19.73 -1.55 -16.01
N GLY A 590 20.54 -0.52 -15.69
CA GLY A 590 21.03 -0.22 -14.34
C GLY A 590 22.53 -0.37 -14.14
N ASN A 591 23.01 -0.14 -12.92
CA ASN A 591 24.41 -0.13 -12.54
C ASN A 591 24.62 -0.88 -11.23
N SER A 592 25.42 -1.94 -11.26
CA SER A 592 25.67 -2.81 -10.12
C SER A 592 26.49 -2.19 -8.96
N THR A 593 26.79 -0.89 -9.03
CA THR A 593 27.60 -0.14 -8.04
C THR A 593 26.90 1.10 -7.50
N LEU A 594 25.71 1.42 -8.00
CA LEU A 594 24.89 2.55 -7.58
C LEU A 594 23.48 2.05 -7.28
N TYR A 595 22.74 2.78 -6.44
CA TYR A 595 21.29 2.58 -6.34
C TYR A 595 20.62 3.26 -7.54
N ASP A 596 19.88 2.47 -8.33
CA ASP A 596 19.23 2.95 -9.54
C ASP A 596 17.96 2.19 -9.92
N THR A 597 17.81 1.78 -11.18
CA THR A 597 16.57 1.20 -11.72
C THR A 597 16.49 -0.31 -11.54
N ASN A 598 17.52 -0.95 -10.99
CA ASN A 598 17.67 -2.40 -10.99
C ASN A 598 18.29 -2.93 -9.68
N ASP A 599 17.87 -2.40 -8.55
CA ASP A 599 18.41 -2.79 -7.25
C ASP A 599 17.89 -4.17 -6.81
N SER A 600 18.57 -4.87 -5.90
CA SER A 600 18.17 -6.23 -5.48
C SER A 600 18.34 -6.51 -3.98
N GLY A 601 18.12 -7.75 -3.56
CA GLY A 601 18.27 -8.17 -2.16
C GLY A 601 17.11 -7.76 -1.24
N ALA A 602 15.99 -7.33 -1.84
CA ALA A 602 14.78 -6.95 -1.13
C ALA A 602 13.92 -8.17 -0.71
N ASN A 603 13.03 -7.96 0.26
CA ASN A 603 12.04 -8.92 0.75
C ASN A 603 10.91 -8.18 1.49
N THR A 604 10.02 -8.93 2.15
CA THR A 604 8.85 -8.39 2.88
C THR A 604 9.14 -7.98 4.32
N SER A 605 10.38 -8.14 4.83
CA SER A 605 10.75 -7.70 6.18
C SER A 605 10.91 -6.19 6.25
N ALA A 606 10.71 -5.60 7.43
CA ALA A 606 10.93 -4.16 7.64
C ALA A 606 12.41 -3.76 7.46
N GLY A 607 12.67 -2.65 6.77
CA GLY A 607 14.01 -2.10 6.56
C GLY A 607 14.01 -0.67 6.02
N HIS A 608 14.78 -0.38 4.97
CA HIS A 608 14.82 0.94 4.35
C HIS A 608 13.49 1.25 3.66
N GLY A 609 13.00 0.34 2.83
CA GLY A 609 11.77 0.47 2.07
C GLY A 609 11.94 1.30 0.80
N SER A 610 11.27 0.86 -0.26
CA SER A 610 11.30 1.43 -1.60
C SER A 610 9.91 1.41 -2.20
N MET A 611 9.52 2.51 -2.85
CA MET A 611 8.40 2.56 -3.78
C MET A 611 8.83 3.39 -4.98
N GLN A 612 9.33 2.70 -6.01
CA GLN A 612 9.91 3.36 -7.17
C GLN A 612 9.34 2.80 -8.46
N VAL A 613 9.16 3.69 -9.44
CA VAL A 613 8.74 3.33 -10.79
C VAL A 613 9.79 3.85 -11.75
N HIS A 614 10.22 2.98 -12.67
CA HIS A 614 11.34 3.24 -13.57
C HIS A 614 10.92 3.09 -15.03
N ASN A 615 11.50 3.93 -15.89
CA ASN A 615 11.55 3.77 -17.34
C ASN A 615 12.86 3.06 -17.68
N ILE A 616 12.75 1.79 -18.07
CA ILE A 616 13.89 0.90 -18.32
C ILE A 616 14.70 1.38 -19.52
N ASP A 617 14.03 1.76 -20.62
CA ASP A 617 14.69 2.13 -21.88
C ASP A 617 15.56 3.39 -21.72
N ALA A 618 15.15 4.29 -20.82
CA ALA A 618 15.86 5.53 -20.54
C ALA A 618 16.81 5.45 -19.33
N ASN A 619 16.89 4.28 -18.65
CA ASN A 619 17.56 4.12 -17.36
C ASN A 619 17.20 5.26 -16.38
N GLN A 620 15.89 5.47 -16.22
CA GLN A 620 15.34 6.62 -15.54
C GLN A 620 14.34 6.25 -14.46
N THR A 621 14.53 6.76 -13.25
CA THR A 621 13.50 6.83 -12.22
C THR A 621 12.43 7.84 -12.62
N VAL A 622 11.17 7.39 -12.70
CA VAL A 622 10.00 8.23 -12.96
C VAL A 622 9.60 8.94 -11.66
N PHE A 623 9.45 8.19 -10.57
CA PHE A 623 9.37 8.72 -9.21
C PHE A 623 9.91 7.73 -8.19
N ALA A 624 10.26 8.24 -7.01
CA ALA A 624 10.70 7.44 -5.87
C ALA A 624 10.09 7.94 -4.56
N TYR A 625 9.77 7.00 -3.67
CA TYR A 625 9.41 7.24 -2.28
C TYR A 625 10.02 6.15 -1.39
N ASN A 626 11.08 6.50 -0.66
CA ASN A 626 11.94 5.57 0.07
C ASN A 626 12.06 5.95 1.58
N HIS A 627 12.73 5.09 2.34
CA HIS A 627 13.11 5.29 3.75
C HIS A 627 11.93 5.33 4.75
N PHE A 628 11.14 4.27 4.76
CA PHE A 628 9.93 4.09 5.56
C PHE A 628 10.18 4.09 7.07
N SER A 629 11.37 3.71 7.55
CA SER A 629 11.75 3.74 8.96
C SER A 629 12.18 5.11 9.49
N GLY A 630 12.41 6.10 8.61
CA GLY A 630 13.05 7.36 8.99
C GLY A 630 12.59 8.57 8.18
N VAL A 631 13.54 9.47 7.89
CA VAL A 631 13.29 10.67 7.07
C VAL A 631 13.08 10.24 5.63
N LYS A 632 11.89 10.53 5.10
CA LYS A 632 11.47 10.11 3.77
C LYS A 632 12.37 10.72 2.69
N GLN A 633 12.80 9.88 1.75
CA GLN A 633 13.58 10.26 0.58
C GLN A 633 12.66 10.13 -0.63
N TYR A 634 12.46 11.19 -1.40
CA TYR A 634 11.47 11.17 -2.46
C TYR A 634 11.74 12.21 -3.53
N GLY A 635 11.29 11.92 -4.74
CA GLY A 635 11.38 12.85 -5.86
C GLY A 635 10.82 12.29 -7.16
N ILE A 636 10.87 13.13 -8.20
CA ILE A 636 10.35 12.88 -9.55
C ILE A 636 11.50 13.06 -10.54
N GLY A 637 11.72 12.08 -11.42
CA GLY A 637 12.88 12.02 -12.30
C GLY A 637 14.16 11.53 -11.62
N ASN A 638 15.25 11.39 -12.37
CA ASN A 638 16.56 11.01 -11.82
C ASN A 638 17.07 12.08 -10.85
N ASN A 639 17.67 11.64 -9.75
CA ASN A 639 18.36 12.52 -8.81
C ASN A 639 19.69 13.02 -9.40
N THR A 640 19.68 14.20 -10.02
CA THR A 640 20.89 14.82 -10.58
C THR A 640 21.67 15.68 -9.58
N GLY A 641 21.19 15.79 -8.34
CA GLY A 641 21.72 16.71 -7.32
C GLY A 641 22.64 16.08 -6.28
N ASN A 642 22.70 14.74 -6.21
CA ASN A 642 23.48 14.01 -5.22
C ASN A 642 24.97 13.90 -5.61
N SER A 643 25.88 14.01 -4.63
CA SER A 643 27.32 13.78 -4.80
C SER A 643 27.68 12.32 -5.05
N ASP A 644 26.81 11.39 -4.66
CA ASP A 644 27.13 9.96 -4.58
C ASP A 644 26.70 9.19 -5.84
N GLY A 645 26.04 9.87 -6.79
CA GLY A 645 25.69 9.35 -8.11
C GLY A 645 24.45 8.46 -8.18
N HIS A 646 23.81 8.15 -7.05
CA HIS A 646 22.55 7.39 -7.01
C HIS A 646 21.42 8.15 -7.69
N THR A 647 20.70 7.50 -8.61
CA THR A 647 19.72 8.17 -9.48
C THR A 647 18.28 8.01 -9.01
N ASP A 648 18.01 7.04 -8.13
CA ASP A 648 16.70 6.61 -7.65
C ASP A 648 16.24 7.26 -6.33
N TRP A 649 16.97 8.30 -5.88
CA TRP A 649 16.77 8.99 -4.61
C TRP A 649 17.10 8.18 -3.36
N THR A 650 17.65 6.98 -3.49
CA THR A 650 18.14 6.23 -2.33
C THR A 650 19.30 6.97 -1.66
N PHE A 651 19.19 7.11 -0.33
CA PHE A 651 20.11 7.88 0.52
C PHE A 651 20.17 9.38 0.23
N ASP A 652 19.19 9.94 -0.48
CA ASP A 652 19.09 11.40 -0.58
C ASP A 652 18.59 12.00 0.75
N GLU A 653 19.53 12.37 1.61
CA GLU A 653 19.25 13.00 2.89
C GLU A 653 18.90 14.50 2.76
N THR A 654 18.81 15.05 1.56
CA THR A 654 18.41 16.45 1.39
C THR A 654 16.98 16.63 1.89
N LYS A 655 16.85 17.27 3.06
CA LYS A 655 15.55 17.54 3.69
C LYS A 655 14.77 18.55 2.86
N LYS A 656 14.02 18.05 1.88
CA LYS A 656 13.06 18.87 1.16
C LYS A 656 11.80 18.98 2.01
N ASN A 657 11.75 20.05 2.81
CA ASN A 657 10.55 20.44 3.54
C ASN A 657 9.57 21.12 2.57
N TYR A 658 9.11 20.37 1.57
CA TYR A 658 8.08 20.87 0.68
C TYR A 658 6.82 21.20 1.48
N ALA A 659 6.20 22.34 1.16
CA ALA A 659 4.92 22.70 1.76
C ALA A 659 3.79 21.77 1.30
N ILE A 660 3.95 21.19 0.11
CA ILE A 660 3.06 20.20 -0.49
C ILE A 660 3.92 19.02 -0.93
N ALA A 661 3.58 17.81 -0.51
CA ALA A 661 4.11 16.57 -1.06
C ALA A 661 3.08 15.47 -0.86
N ASN A 662 2.54 14.94 -1.95
CA ASN A 662 1.44 13.99 -1.93
C ASN A 662 1.70 12.85 -2.93
N LEU A 663 1.25 11.66 -2.57
CA LEU A 663 1.21 10.48 -3.43
C LEU A 663 -0.20 9.93 -3.47
N TYR A 664 -0.73 9.73 -4.68
CA TYR A 664 -2.06 9.21 -4.91
C TYR A 664 -2.00 7.96 -5.77
N THR A 665 -2.92 7.03 -5.52
CA THR A 665 -3.09 5.82 -6.28
C THR A 665 -4.46 5.83 -6.96
N PHE A 666 -4.49 5.36 -8.20
CA PHE A 666 -5.67 5.28 -9.06
C PHE A 666 -5.82 3.89 -9.65
N VAL A 667 -7.03 3.58 -10.04
CA VAL A 667 -7.34 2.44 -10.91
C VAL A 667 -8.24 2.90 -12.04
N ARG A 668 -8.10 2.28 -13.21
CA ARG A 668 -9.11 2.36 -14.27
C ARG A 668 -10.05 1.18 -14.09
N GLU A 669 -11.29 1.48 -13.73
CA GLU A 669 -12.32 0.45 -13.56
C GLU A 669 -12.61 -0.23 -14.90
N SER A 670 -12.85 -1.53 -14.86
CA SER A 670 -13.15 -2.35 -16.03
C SER A 670 -14.16 -3.43 -15.68
N ASP A 671 -15.00 -3.79 -16.64
CA ASP A 671 -15.91 -4.92 -16.52
C ASP A 671 -15.19 -6.28 -16.66
N ALA A 672 -13.92 -6.28 -17.11
CA ALA A 672 -13.12 -7.48 -17.25
C ALA A 672 -11.61 -7.19 -17.18
N VAL A 673 -10.86 -8.10 -16.55
CA VAL A 673 -9.39 -8.06 -16.51
C VAL A 673 -8.83 -9.48 -16.68
N LEU A 674 -7.62 -9.56 -17.24
CA LEU A 674 -6.91 -10.82 -17.47
C LEU A 674 -5.45 -10.67 -16.99
N PHE A 675 -5.02 -11.59 -16.15
CA PHE A 675 -3.65 -11.73 -15.66
C PHE A 675 -3.02 -12.99 -16.23
N THR A 676 -1.72 -12.96 -16.51
CA THR A 676 -0.92 -14.12 -16.92
C THR A 676 -0.04 -14.58 -15.75
N THR A 677 0.38 -15.85 -15.75
CA THR A 677 0.93 -16.48 -14.53
C THR A 677 2.34 -16.06 -14.08
N SER A 678 3.18 -15.43 -14.91
CA SER A 678 4.54 -15.09 -14.47
C SER A 678 4.66 -13.63 -14.00
N ASN A 679 5.21 -13.44 -12.80
CA ASN A 679 5.51 -12.10 -12.26
C ASN A 679 6.86 -11.57 -12.75
N SER A 680 7.77 -12.44 -13.22
CA SER A 680 9.08 -12.01 -13.70
C SER A 680 9.07 -11.47 -15.13
N GLY A 681 7.95 -11.68 -15.86
CA GLY A 681 7.84 -11.36 -17.29
C GLY A 681 8.55 -12.36 -18.21
N LEU A 682 9.13 -13.43 -17.64
CA LEU A 682 9.86 -14.48 -18.35
C LEU A 682 9.36 -15.86 -17.93
N ASP A 683 9.40 -16.81 -18.86
CA ASP A 683 9.27 -18.24 -18.60
C ASP A 683 10.20 -19.02 -19.55
N PHE A 684 10.55 -20.27 -19.22
CA PHE A 684 11.50 -21.05 -20.02
C PHE A 684 11.20 -22.56 -20.00
N TYR A 685 11.24 -23.17 -21.19
CA TYR A 685 11.01 -24.59 -21.40
C TYR A 685 12.16 -25.23 -22.16
N GLN A 686 12.53 -26.45 -21.74
CA GLN A 686 13.47 -27.28 -22.47
C GLN A 686 12.86 -27.72 -23.81
N ARG A 687 13.59 -27.51 -24.90
CA ARG A 687 13.23 -28.03 -26.22
C ARG A 687 13.55 -29.52 -26.37
N ASP A 688 12.79 -30.22 -27.21
CA ASP A 688 12.99 -31.61 -27.59
C ASP A 688 13.96 -31.76 -28.79
N GLY A 689 14.20 -33.00 -29.22
CA GLY A 689 15.06 -33.31 -30.37
C GLY A 689 14.54 -32.80 -31.72
N ASN A 690 13.29 -32.35 -31.81
CA ASN A 690 12.71 -31.71 -32.99
C ASN A 690 12.79 -30.17 -32.92
N ASN A 691 13.48 -29.63 -31.90
CA ASN A 691 13.59 -28.20 -31.65
C ASN A 691 12.25 -27.56 -31.27
N MET A 692 11.39 -28.29 -30.55
CA MET A 692 10.06 -27.87 -30.11
C MET A 692 9.88 -28.10 -28.60
N ALA A 693 8.99 -27.36 -27.95
CA ALA A 693 8.54 -27.66 -26.59
C ALA A 693 7.02 -27.54 -26.47
N ASN A 694 6.45 -28.29 -25.53
CA ASN A 694 5.08 -28.11 -25.08
C ASN A 694 5.10 -27.10 -23.93
N ILE A 695 4.72 -25.86 -24.23
CA ILE A 695 4.69 -24.77 -23.25
C ILE A 695 3.30 -24.66 -22.65
N THR A 696 3.22 -24.29 -21.38
CA THR A 696 1.94 -24.05 -20.70
C THR A 696 1.64 -22.56 -20.72
N LEU A 697 0.52 -22.20 -21.32
CA LEU A 697 -0.03 -20.84 -21.25
C LEU A 697 -1.10 -20.82 -20.18
N SER A 698 -0.91 -20.01 -19.14
CA SER A 698 -1.85 -19.93 -18.02
C SER A 698 -2.03 -18.51 -17.48
N GLY A 699 -3.10 -18.33 -16.73
CA GLY A 699 -3.44 -17.07 -16.12
C GLY A 699 -4.76 -17.13 -15.37
N SER A 700 -5.24 -15.95 -14.99
CA SER A 700 -6.54 -15.76 -14.39
C SER A 700 -7.31 -14.65 -15.09
N PHE A 701 -8.62 -14.67 -15.00
CA PHE A 701 -9.48 -13.58 -15.43
C PHE A 701 -10.49 -13.26 -14.34
N LYS A 702 -10.95 -12.01 -14.32
CA LYS A 702 -12.11 -11.58 -13.53
C LYS A 702 -13.06 -10.81 -14.45
N VAL A 703 -14.36 -11.01 -14.24
CA VAL A 703 -15.43 -10.27 -14.92
C VAL A 703 -16.43 -9.75 -13.91
N ALA A 704 -17.03 -8.61 -14.20
CA ALA A 704 -18.08 -8.02 -13.37
C ALA A 704 -19.36 -8.87 -13.42
N ASP A 705 -20.19 -8.74 -12.38
CA ASP A 705 -21.45 -9.47 -12.28
C ASP A 705 -22.35 -9.22 -13.50
N GLY A 706 -22.87 -10.30 -14.08
CA GLY A 706 -23.74 -10.26 -15.25
C GLY A 706 -23.02 -10.19 -16.60
N VAL A 707 -21.69 -10.12 -16.62
CA VAL A 707 -20.88 -10.27 -17.84
C VAL A 707 -20.67 -11.76 -18.14
N ASN A 708 -21.10 -12.19 -19.33
CA ASN A 708 -20.94 -13.58 -19.76
C ASN A 708 -19.64 -13.78 -20.52
N LEU A 709 -18.72 -14.59 -19.99
CA LEU A 709 -17.55 -15.06 -20.72
C LEU A 709 -17.90 -16.29 -21.58
N THR A 710 -17.51 -16.30 -22.85
CA THR A 710 -17.71 -17.43 -23.77
C THR A 710 -16.43 -18.17 -24.13
N ALA A 711 -15.29 -17.47 -24.15
CA ALA A 711 -13.99 -18.08 -24.45
C ALA A 711 -12.83 -17.22 -23.93
N ILE A 712 -11.70 -17.87 -23.67
CA ILE A 712 -10.38 -17.23 -23.58
C ILE A 712 -9.58 -17.77 -24.75
N GLN A 713 -8.86 -16.90 -25.43
CA GLN A 713 -8.06 -17.27 -26.59
C GLN A 713 -6.66 -16.70 -26.49
N ALA A 714 -5.67 -17.44 -27.01
CA ALA A 714 -4.29 -17.01 -27.11
C ALA A 714 -3.80 -17.02 -28.57
N SER A 715 -2.93 -16.09 -28.94
CA SER A 715 -2.31 -16.05 -30.27
C SER A 715 -0.91 -15.44 -30.20
N GLU A 716 0.05 -16.06 -30.88
CA GLU A 716 1.41 -15.52 -30.99
C GLU A 716 1.50 -14.39 -32.03
N ASP A 717 0.77 -14.52 -33.14
CA ASP A 717 0.80 -13.59 -34.28
C ASP A 717 -0.40 -12.61 -34.32
N GLY A 718 -1.32 -12.73 -33.37
CA GLY A 718 -2.56 -11.95 -33.28
C GLY A 718 -3.64 -12.33 -34.30
N GLN A 719 -3.41 -13.36 -35.13
CA GLN A 719 -4.30 -13.79 -36.21
C GLN A 719 -4.84 -15.21 -35.97
N ASN A 720 -3.97 -16.13 -35.55
CA ASN A 720 -4.30 -17.54 -35.34
C ASN A 720 -4.59 -17.78 -33.85
N TRP A 721 -5.84 -17.61 -33.46
CA TRP A 721 -6.30 -17.74 -32.08
C TRP A 721 -6.58 -19.19 -31.70
N ILE A 722 -6.10 -19.60 -30.53
CA ILE A 722 -6.26 -20.92 -29.93
C ILE A 722 -7.21 -20.79 -28.74
N ASP A 723 -8.25 -21.63 -28.68
CA ASP A 723 -9.15 -21.67 -27.54
C ASP A 723 -8.46 -22.26 -26.30
N MET A 724 -8.53 -21.54 -25.20
CA MET A 724 -7.94 -21.89 -23.92
C MET A 724 -8.98 -22.57 -23.02
N GLN A 725 -8.57 -23.64 -22.34
CA GLN A 725 -9.36 -24.24 -21.27
C GLN A 725 -9.33 -23.34 -20.03
N TYR A 726 -10.51 -23.06 -19.48
CA TYR A 726 -10.64 -22.25 -18.27
C TYR A 726 -11.69 -22.82 -17.32
N ASN A 727 -11.51 -22.53 -16.04
CA ASN A 727 -12.45 -22.83 -14.98
C ASN A 727 -13.33 -21.60 -14.74
N ALA A 728 -14.62 -21.72 -15.03
CA ALA A 728 -15.57 -20.62 -14.86
C ALA A 728 -15.83 -20.25 -13.39
N GLU A 729 -15.54 -21.14 -12.43
CA GLU A 729 -15.71 -20.88 -11.00
C GLU A 729 -14.52 -20.11 -10.41
N THR A 730 -13.29 -20.48 -10.78
CA THR A 730 -12.07 -19.85 -10.24
C THR A 730 -11.55 -18.70 -11.08
N GLY A 731 -11.96 -18.62 -12.35
CA GLY A 731 -11.41 -17.67 -13.30
C GLY A 731 -10.04 -18.07 -13.86
N GLU A 732 -9.51 -19.25 -13.52
CA GLU A 732 -8.20 -19.70 -13.96
C GLU A 732 -8.27 -20.33 -15.35
N PHE A 733 -7.23 -20.13 -16.16
CA PHE A 733 -7.08 -20.81 -17.44
C PHE A 733 -5.69 -21.40 -17.59
N SER A 734 -5.62 -22.51 -18.30
CA SER A 734 -4.37 -23.18 -18.62
C SER A 734 -4.54 -24.02 -19.87
N SER A 735 -3.62 -23.92 -20.82
CA SER A 735 -3.56 -24.83 -21.97
C SER A 735 -2.14 -24.99 -22.48
N THR A 736 -1.84 -26.17 -23.00
CA THR A 736 -0.54 -26.48 -23.59
C THR A 736 -0.54 -26.17 -25.08
N VAL A 737 0.48 -25.45 -25.55
CA VAL A 737 0.73 -25.20 -26.97
C VAL A 737 2.13 -25.67 -27.35
N SER A 738 2.32 -26.06 -28.61
CA SER A 738 3.64 -26.46 -29.10
C SER A 738 4.32 -25.26 -29.76
N ALA A 739 5.51 -24.92 -29.29
CA ALA A 739 6.32 -23.81 -29.79
C ALA A 739 7.71 -24.30 -30.23
N GLY A 740 8.27 -23.70 -31.28
CA GLY A 740 9.64 -23.99 -31.73
C GLY A 740 10.69 -23.39 -30.80
N ALA A 741 11.98 -23.64 -31.03
CA ALA A 741 13.02 -22.97 -30.26
C ALA A 741 13.12 -21.48 -30.60
N GLY A 742 13.35 -20.67 -29.58
CA GLY A 742 13.35 -19.21 -29.69
C GLY A 742 12.57 -18.55 -28.56
N TRP A 743 12.38 -17.24 -28.70
CA TRP A 743 11.55 -16.46 -27.78
C TRP A 743 10.18 -16.23 -28.39
N HIS A 744 9.14 -16.53 -27.63
CA HIS A 744 7.74 -16.40 -28.00
C HIS A 744 7.04 -15.43 -27.07
N GLN A 745 5.97 -14.82 -27.55
CA GLN A 745 5.08 -14.02 -26.71
C GLN A 745 3.64 -14.16 -27.23
N TYR A 746 2.71 -14.43 -26.32
CA TYR A 746 1.32 -14.67 -26.67
C TYR A 746 0.44 -13.50 -26.22
N GLN A 747 -0.47 -13.09 -27.09
CA GLN A 747 -1.57 -12.20 -26.75
C GLN A 747 -2.76 -13.05 -26.29
N PHE A 748 -3.41 -12.62 -25.23
CA PHE A 748 -4.59 -13.26 -24.64
C PHE A 748 -5.78 -12.34 -24.81
N ARG A 749 -6.96 -12.91 -25.05
CA ARG A 749 -8.22 -12.17 -25.04
C ARG A 749 -9.33 -12.97 -24.39
N ALA A 750 -10.16 -12.27 -23.62
CA ALA A 750 -11.41 -12.78 -23.09
C ALA A 750 -12.56 -12.29 -23.98
N MET A 751 -13.46 -13.21 -24.36
CA MET A 751 -14.51 -12.95 -25.35
C MET A 751 -15.91 -13.17 -24.79
N SER A 752 -16.86 -12.34 -25.21
CA SER A 752 -18.30 -12.59 -25.09
C SER A 752 -18.92 -12.63 -26.48
N GLY A 753 -19.17 -13.84 -26.99
CA GLY A 753 -19.48 -14.04 -28.41
C GLY A 753 -18.33 -13.53 -29.28
N ASP A 754 -18.62 -12.60 -30.18
CA ASP A 754 -17.62 -11.99 -31.08
C ASP A 754 -16.96 -10.71 -30.50
N THR A 755 -17.35 -10.29 -29.29
CA THR A 755 -16.82 -9.07 -28.65
C THR A 755 -15.64 -9.40 -27.75
N VAL A 756 -14.52 -8.69 -27.93
CA VAL A 756 -13.38 -8.71 -27.00
C VAL A 756 -13.77 -7.92 -25.75
N LEU A 757 -13.80 -8.57 -24.60
CA LEU A 757 -14.05 -7.93 -23.30
C LEU A 757 -12.77 -7.26 -22.77
N THR A 758 -11.66 -7.99 -22.83
CA THR A 758 -10.34 -7.52 -22.42
C THR A 758 -9.25 -8.32 -23.14
N SER A 759 -8.05 -7.75 -23.20
CA SER A 759 -6.88 -8.40 -23.76
C SER A 759 -5.65 -8.09 -22.93
N SER A 760 -4.73 -9.04 -22.86
CA SER A 760 -3.42 -8.86 -22.23
C SER A 760 -2.35 -9.48 -23.11
N VAL A 761 -1.09 -9.12 -22.86
CA VAL A 761 0.06 -9.77 -23.47
C VAL A 761 0.77 -10.53 -22.36
N GLY A 762 1.05 -11.80 -22.60
CA GLY A 762 1.75 -12.64 -21.64
C GLY A 762 3.26 -12.43 -21.63
N ASP A 763 3.89 -13.29 -20.84
CA ASP A 763 5.32 -13.30 -20.60
C ASP A 763 6.09 -13.71 -21.86
N ARG A 764 7.37 -13.35 -21.90
CA ARG A 764 8.27 -13.79 -22.97
C ARG A 764 8.74 -15.20 -22.60
N ILE A 765 8.34 -16.18 -23.42
CA ILE A 765 8.57 -17.61 -23.17
C ILE A 765 9.73 -18.09 -24.03
N GLY A 766 10.79 -18.56 -23.39
CA GLY A 766 11.94 -19.14 -24.05
C GLY A 766 11.74 -20.63 -24.26
N VAL A 767 11.99 -21.11 -25.47
CA VAL A 767 12.12 -22.54 -25.74
C VAL A 767 13.55 -22.78 -26.18
N GLY A 768 14.32 -23.48 -25.34
CA GLY A 768 15.75 -23.57 -25.52
C GLY A 768 16.40 -24.67 -24.69
N ASP A 769 17.68 -24.49 -24.40
CA ASP A 769 18.49 -25.50 -23.69
C ASP A 769 18.67 -25.10 -22.22
N ILE A 770 18.21 -25.96 -21.32
CA ILE A 770 18.35 -25.82 -19.87
C ILE A 770 19.54 -26.66 -19.39
N PHE A 771 20.45 -26.05 -18.64
CA PHE A 771 21.60 -26.72 -18.03
C PHE A 771 21.54 -26.63 -16.51
N ILE A 772 21.68 -27.77 -15.84
CA ILE A 772 21.90 -27.78 -14.39
C ILE A 772 23.40 -27.63 -14.16
N THR A 773 23.82 -26.60 -13.41
CA THR A 773 25.23 -26.35 -13.12
C THR A 773 25.54 -26.74 -11.68
N ALA A 774 26.47 -27.67 -11.49
CA ALA A 774 26.80 -28.26 -10.19
C ALA A 774 28.31 -28.30 -9.93
N GLY A 775 28.67 -28.45 -8.66
CA GLY A 775 30.06 -28.52 -8.22
C GLY A 775 30.37 -27.57 -7.07
N GLN A 776 31.62 -27.11 -6.98
CA GLN A 776 32.08 -26.28 -5.87
C GLN A 776 32.14 -24.79 -6.22
N SER A 777 32.98 -24.01 -5.53
CA SER A 777 33.03 -22.55 -5.59
C SER A 777 33.21 -21.98 -7.01
N ASN A 778 33.98 -22.64 -7.87
CA ASN A 778 34.15 -22.19 -9.27
C ASN A 778 32.94 -22.50 -10.18
N SER A 779 31.96 -23.28 -9.70
CA SER A 779 30.64 -23.43 -10.31
C SER A 779 29.61 -22.43 -9.75
N THR A 780 29.95 -21.69 -8.69
CA THR A 780 29.07 -20.70 -8.04
C THR A 780 29.62 -19.28 -8.19
N ASN A 781 29.21 -18.36 -7.31
CA ASN A 781 29.47 -16.93 -7.43
C ASN A 781 30.77 -16.51 -6.71
N HIS A 782 31.90 -17.20 -6.94
CA HIS A 782 33.18 -16.95 -6.25
C HIS A 782 34.24 -16.22 -7.07
N GLY A 783 34.00 -15.93 -8.35
CA GLY A 783 34.95 -15.16 -9.15
C GLY A 783 35.13 -13.73 -8.65
N ASP A 784 36.09 -12.99 -9.19
CA ASP A 784 36.50 -11.70 -8.61
C ASP A 784 35.40 -10.62 -8.58
N ALA A 785 34.51 -10.58 -9.58
CA ALA A 785 33.39 -9.65 -9.64
C ALA A 785 32.22 -10.24 -10.46
N PRO A 786 30.96 -9.83 -10.19
CA PRO A 786 29.79 -10.21 -10.99
C PRO A 786 29.93 -9.92 -12.49
N THR A 787 29.36 -10.80 -13.32
CA THR A 787 29.18 -10.62 -14.77
C THR A 787 27.70 -10.64 -15.16
N ALA A 788 27.35 -10.24 -16.37
CA ALA A 788 25.96 -10.15 -16.83
C ALA A 788 25.84 -10.66 -18.27
N SER A 789 24.67 -11.20 -18.63
CA SER A 789 24.35 -11.52 -20.02
C SER A 789 24.19 -10.23 -20.81
N THR A 790 24.75 -10.22 -22.02
CA THR A 790 24.72 -9.07 -22.94
C THR A 790 23.72 -9.27 -24.07
N THR A 791 23.24 -10.50 -24.27
CA THR A 791 22.36 -10.87 -25.39
C THR A 791 20.87 -10.75 -25.07
N GLY A 792 20.50 -10.79 -23.78
CA GLY A 792 19.11 -10.91 -23.36
C GLY A 792 18.45 -12.24 -23.74
N ASN A 793 19.27 -13.27 -24.02
CA ASN A 793 18.84 -14.63 -24.38
C ASN A 793 19.20 -15.69 -23.33
N VAL A 794 19.74 -15.25 -22.18
CA VAL A 794 20.21 -16.14 -21.13
C VAL A 794 19.44 -15.88 -19.85
N VAL A 795 18.85 -16.91 -19.28
CA VAL A 795 18.06 -16.84 -18.04
C VAL A 795 18.54 -17.84 -17.00
N SER A 796 18.19 -17.59 -15.74
CA SER A 796 18.49 -18.48 -14.62
C SER A 796 17.27 -18.63 -13.71
N MET A 797 17.07 -19.85 -13.20
CA MET A 797 15.92 -20.16 -12.34
C MET A 797 16.21 -19.81 -10.87
N ASN A 798 15.30 -19.07 -10.25
CA ASN A 798 15.26 -18.96 -8.80
C ASN A 798 14.51 -20.15 -8.20
N HIS A 799 15.23 -21.08 -7.57
CA HIS A 799 14.64 -22.29 -7.00
C HIS A 799 13.69 -22.05 -5.82
N GLU A 800 13.71 -20.86 -5.19
CA GLU A 800 12.80 -20.55 -4.09
C GLU A 800 11.42 -20.09 -4.59
N THR A 801 11.35 -19.46 -5.77
CA THR A 801 10.12 -18.94 -6.36
C THR A 801 9.64 -19.74 -7.57
N GLY A 802 10.53 -20.51 -8.20
CA GLY A 802 10.28 -21.17 -9.49
C GLY A 802 10.33 -20.20 -10.69
N GLU A 803 10.68 -18.94 -10.47
CA GLU A 803 10.66 -17.91 -11.52
C GLU A 803 11.99 -17.83 -12.29
N TRP A 804 11.88 -17.56 -13.58
CA TRP A 804 13.03 -17.29 -14.46
C TRP A 804 13.35 -15.79 -14.48
N GLY A 805 14.62 -15.44 -14.42
CA GLY A 805 15.11 -14.07 -14.62
C GLY A 805 16.35 -14.05 -15.51
N TYR A 806 16.77 -12.88 -15.99
CA TYR A 806 18.01 -12.77 -16.76
C TYR A 806 19.20 -13.28 -15.93
N ALA A 807 20.10 -14.02 -16.58
CA ALA A 807 21.26 -14.64 -15.94
C ALA A 807 22.36 -13.62 -15.60
N ASN A 808 22.04 -12.60 -14.81
CA ASN A 808 23.00 -11.67 -14.23
C ASN A 808 23.53 -12.24 -12.91
N ASP A 809 24.84 -12.11 -12.68
CA ASP A 809 25.42 -12.54 -11.43
C ASP A 809 25.02 -11.59 -10.27
N PRO A 810 24.85 -12.12 -9.04
CA PRO A 810 25.09 -13.52 -8.67
C PRO A 810 23.96 -14.44 -9.13
N GLN A 811 24.33 -15.63 -9.62
CA GLN A 811 23.37 -16.66 -9.98
C GLN A 811 22.58 -17.13 -8.75
N PRO A 812 21.28 -17.41 -8.89
CA PRO A 812 20.43 -17.88 -7.80
C PRO A 812 20.77 -19.32 -7.41
N THR A 813 21.66 -19.48 -6.42
CA THR A 813 22.07 -20.80 -5.90
C THR A 813 21.29 -21.25 -4.67
N LYS A 814 20.38 -20.40 -4.16
CA LYS A 814 19.58 -20.74 -2.97
C LYS A 814 18.49 -21.73 -3.36
N ILE A 815 18.43 -22.85 -2.67
CA ILE A 815 17.43 -23.91 -2.86
C ILE A 815 17.08 -24.52 -1.51
N ASN A 816 15.79 -24.77 -1.27
CA ASN A 816 15.26 -25.25 0.00
C ASN A 816 15.73 -24.43 1.21
N GLY A 817 15.82 -23.11 1.06
CA GLY A 817 16.25 -22.19 2.11
C GLY A 817 17.78 -22.10 2.32
N ALA A 818 18.60 -22.87 1.61
CA ALA A 818 20.04 -22.98 1.84
C ALA A 818 20.90 -22.53 0.64
N SER A 819 21.99 -21.82 0.90
CA SER A 819 23.02 -21.42 -0.09
C SER A 819 24.40 -21.32 0.57
N ASP A 820 25.46 -21.29 -0.26
CA ASP A 820 26.83 -21.01 0.20
C ASP A 820 27.10 -19.52 0.47
N ASN A 821 26.08 -18.66 0.34
CA ASN A 821 26.13 -17.20 0.44
C ASN A 821 27.15 -16.52 -0.50
N SER A 822 27.54 -17.20 -1.58
CA SER A 822 28.39 -16.60 -2.62
C SER A 822 27.62 -15.56 -3.42
N ASN A 823 28.25 -14.40 -3.66
CA ASN A 823 27.57 -13.23 -4.24
C ASN A 823 28.40 -12.46 -5.29
N LYS A 824 29.45 -13.06 -5.84
CA LYS A 824 30.30 -12.47 -6.89
C LYS A 824 29.99 -13.04 -8.28
N GLY A 825 31.01 -13.24 -9.13
CA GLY A 825 30.83 -13.67 -10.51
C GLY A 825 30.87 -15.18 -10.72
N SER A 826 30.22 -15.61 -11.79
CA SER A 826 30.19 -16.97 -12.32
C SER A 826 30.51 -16.96 -13.83
N THR A 827 30.72 -18.15 -14.40
CA THR A 827 31.03 -18.30 -15.84
C THR A 827 29.77 -18.40 -16.71
N TRP A 828 28.62 -18.70 -16.08
CA TRP A 828 27.37 -19.06 -16.73
C TRP A 828 26.78 -17.96 -17.63
N PRO A 829 26.80 -16.66 -17.26
CA PRO A 829 26.31 -15.60 -18.16
C PRO A 829 27.04 -15.60 -19.51
N SER A 830 28.37 -15.69 -19.46
CA SER A 830 29.21 -15.69 -20.67
C SER A 830 29.13 -17.00 -21.47
N MET A 831 28.94 -18.13 -20.80
CA MET A 831 28.67 -19.41 -21.47
C MET A 831 27.36 -19.35 -22.25
N GLY A 832 26.29 -18.89 -21.61
CA GLY A 832 24.97 -18.80 -22.23
C GLY A 832 24.98 -17.86 -23.43
N ASP A 833 25.63 -16.70 -23.32
CA ASP A 833 25.76 -15.74 -24.43
C ASP A 833 26.49 -16.39 -25.63
N ALA A 834 27.64 -17.02 -25.38
CA ALA A 834 28.43 -17.67 -26.42
C ALA A 834 27.67 -18.84 -27.07
N LEU A 835 27.00 -19.68 -26.28
CA LEU A 835 26.25 -20.82 -26.79
C LEU A 835 25.00 -20.38 -27.57
N SER A 836 24.31 -19.33 -27.09
CA SER A 836 23.16 -18.75 -27.79
C SER A 836 23.58 -18.14 -29.13
N GLU A 837 24.74 -17.48 -29.20
CA GLU A 837 25.30 -16.97 -30.46
C GLU A 837 25.64 -18.10 -31.44
N MET A 838 26.20 -19.22 -30.95
CA MET A 838 26.55 -20.38 -31.78
C MET A 838 25.34 -21.14 -32.33
N THR A 839 24.24 -21.21 -31.56
CA THR A 839 23.08 -22.05 -31.87
C THR A 839 21.88 -21.28 -32.41
N GLY A 840 21.77 -19.98 -32.10
CA GLY A 840 20.57 -19.18 -32.29
C GLY A 840 19.44 -19.53 -31.31
N VAL A 841 19.73 -20.33 -30.29
CA VAL A 841 18.75 -20.84 -29.32
C VAL A 841 18.96 -20.14 -27.96
N PRO A 842 17.90 -19.76 -27.22
CA PRO A 842 18.02 -19.25 -25.86
C PRO A 842 18.61 -20.30 -24.90
N VAL A 843 19.29 -19.85 -23.85
CA VAL A 843 19.95 -20.73 -22.87
C VAL A 843 19.44 -20.44 -21.46
N ALA A 844 19.24 -21.47 -20.66
CA ALA A 844 18.80 -21.34 -19.28
C ALA A 844 19.70 -22.13 -18.32
N PHE A 845 19.91 -21.59 -17.11
CA PHE A 845 20.70 -22.23 -16.07
C PHE A 845 19.89 -22.50 -14.80
N SER A 846 20.14 -23.66 -14.20
CA SER A 846 19.68 -24.05 -12.87
C SER A 846 20.89 -24.37 -12.00
N SER A 847 21.29 -23.41 -11.15
CA SER A 847 22.57 -23.47 -10.45
C SER A 847 22.44 -24.03 -9.03
N VAL A 848 23.12 -25.15 -8.76
CA VAL A 848 23.01 -25.89 -7.48
C VAL A 848 24.31 -26.03 -6.70
N GLY A 849 25.41 -25.49 -7.21
CA GLY A 849 26.75 -25.63 -6.60
C GLY A 849 26.85 -25.11 -5.16
N TRP A 850 27.93 -25.52 -4.48
CA TRP A 850 28.25 -25.10 -3.11
C TRP A 850 29.77 -25.03 -2.86
N GLY A 851 30.26 -23.86 -2.46
CA GLY A 851 31.68 -23.60 -2.21
C GLY A 851 32.38 -24.52 -1.19
N GLY A 852 33.57 -25.02 -1.56
CA GLY A 852 34.47 -25.74 -0.64
C GLY A 852 34.10 -27.20 -0.33
N THR A 853 33.20 -27.79 -1.11
CA THR A 853 32.71 -29.17 -0.89
C THR A 853 33.67 -30.22 -1.45
N SER A 854 33.80 -31.38 -0.78
CA SER A 854 34.47 -32.62 -1.25
C SER A 854 33.49 -33.49 -2.08
N ILE A 855 33.93 -34.55 -2.77
CA ILE A 855 33.00 -35.44 -3.50
C ILE A 855 32.08 -36.17 -2.53
N ASP A 856 32.59 -36.49 -1.34
CA ASP A 856 31.84 -37.11 -0.24
C ASP A 856 30.64 -36.24 0.21
N TRP A 857 30.72 -34.91 0.02
CA TRP A 857 29.59 -34.01 0.33
C TRP A 857 28.47 -34.06 -0.72
N TRP A 858 28.70 -34.75 -1.83
CA TRP A 858 27.70 -35.02 -2.87
C TRP A 858 27.23 -36.47 -2.86
N ASP A 859 27.59 -37.24 -1.82
CA ASP A 859 27.20 -38.63 -1.64
C ASP A 859 25.65 -38.78 -1.56
N PRO A 860 25.02 -39.52 -2.50
CA PRO A 860 23.59 -39.82 -2.48
C PRO A 860 23.12 -40.62 -1.25
N ASP A 861 24.00 -41.42 -0.64
CA ASP A 861 23.68 -42.34 0.47
C ASP A 861 23.96 -41.74 1.85
N SER A 862 24.20 -40.42 1.92
CA SER A 862 24.47 -39.74 3.18
C SER A 862 23.24 -39.71 4.12
N ASP A 863 23.17 -40.68 5.04
CA ASP A 863 22.15 -40.94 6.08
C ASP A 863 22.02 -39.83 7.15
N ASN A 864 21.79 -38.58 6.74
CA ASN A 864 21.65 -37.47 7.68
C ASN A 864 20.26 -36.85 7.54
N GLU A 865 19.32 -37.27 8.39
CA GLU A 865 17.93 -36.78 8.48
C GLU A 865 17.79 -35.24 8.72
N SER A 866 18.91 -34.50 8.77
CA SER A 866 18.99 -33.04 8.82
C SER A 866 19.38 -32.36 7.48
N ASN A 867 19.43 -33.12 6.39
CA ASN A 867 19.96 -32.81 5.04
C ASN A 867 19.26 -31.71 4.21
N VAL A 868 18.76 -30.64 4.82
CA VAL A 868 18.38 -29.45 4.05
C VAL A 868 19.66 -28.77 3.55
N GLY A 869 20.10 -29.13 2.34
CA GLY A 869 21.19 -28.46 1.63
C GLY A 869 22.47 -29.28 1.41
N HIS A 870 22.47 -30.61 1.49
CA HIS A 870 23.59 -31.46 1.05
C HIS A 870 23.65 -31.55 -0.49
N GLY A 871 24.78 -31.97 -1.07
CA GLY A 871 25.03 -31.85 -2.51
C GLY A 871 24.01 -32.58 -3.39
N PHE A 872 23.75 -33.85 -3.10
CA PHE A 872 22.79 -34.63 -3.89
C PHE A 872 21.36 -34.12 -3.75
N ASP A 873 20.89 -33.74 -2.56
CA ASP A 873 19.53 -33.20 -2.37
C ASP A 873 19.29 -31.93 -3.18
N ARG A 874 20.33 -31.10 -3.34
CA ARG A 874 20.26 -29.88 -4.17
C ARG A 874 20.13 -30.24 -5.65
N LEU A 875 20.89 -31.23 -6.10
CA LEU A 875 20.80 -31.73 -7.48
C LEU A 875 19.45 -32.38 -7.75
N GLN A 876 18.97 -33.22 -6.83
CA GLN A 876 17.65 -33.85 -6.88
C GLN A 876 16.54 -32.80 -6.94
N ALA A 877 16.55 -31.82 -6.03
CA ALA A 877 15.53 -30.76 -6.02
C ALA A 877 15.55 -29.91 -7.30
N ALA A 878 16.71 -29.71 -7.95
CA ALA A 878 16.76 -29.04 -9.25
C ALA A 878 16.17 -29.89 -10.38
N ILE A 879 16.45 -31.19 -10.40
CA ILE A 879 15.85 -32.11 -11.36
C ILE A 879 14.33 -32.15 -11.19
N GLU A 880 13.85 -32.20 -9.94
CA GLU A 880 12.42 -32.18 -9.61
C GLU A 880 11.76 -30.86 -9.98
N ASN A 881 12.39 -29.71 -9.70
CA ASN A 881 11.87 -28.39 -10.09
C ASN A 881 11.72 -28.22 -11.61
N LEU A 882 12.50 -28.95 -12.41
CA LEU A 882 12.46 -28.94 -13.87
C LEU A 882 11.59 -30.07 -14.44
N ASP A 883 10.91 -30.85 -13.59
CA ASP A 883 10.18 -32.07 -13.97
C ASP A 883 11.03 -33.05 -14.82
N GLY A 884 12.34 -33.08 -14.58
CA GLY A 884 13.31 -33.85 -15.36
C GLY A 884 13.61 -33.34 -16.78
N ASN A 885 13.08 -32.17 -17.18
CA ASN A 885 13.22 -31.60 -18.52
C ASN A 885 14.41 -30.64 -18.60
N PHE A 886 15.59 -31.15 -18.95
CA PHE A 886 16.79 -30.34 -19.16
C PHE A 886 17.75 -31.03 -20.14
N THR A 887 18.76 -30.30 -20.60
CA THR A 887 19.71 -30.76 -21.62
C THR A 887 20.82 -31.60 -21.01
N ALA A 888 21.49 -31.09 -19.97
CA ALA A 888 22.64 -31.75 -19.35
C ALA A 888 22.95 -31.21 -17.95
N ILE A 889 23.76 -31.98 -17.20
CA ILE A 889 24.42 -31.52 -15.97
C ILE A 889 25.87 -31.15 -16.28
N LEU A 890 26.25 -29.92 -15.92
CA LEU A 890 27.61 -29.38 -16.06
C LEU A 890 28.30 -29.42 -14.70
N TRP A 891 29.39 -30.18 -14.61
CA TRP A 891 30.09 -30.45 -13.36
C TRP A 891 31.45 -29.77 -13.33
N HIS A 892 31.61 -28.80 -12.42
CA HIS A 892 32.88 -28.11 -12.19
C HIS A 892 33.37 -28.28 -10.75
N ARG A 893 34.13 -29.34 -10.51
CA ARG A 893 34.61 -29.67 -9.16
C ARG A 893 35.83 -30.59 -9.15
N GLY A 894 36.78 -30.33 -8.25
CA GLY A 894 37.81 -31.30 -7.86
C GLY A 894 38.93 -30.73 -6.97
N GLU A 895 38.97 -29.42 -6.77
CA GLU A 895 40.04 -28.73 -6.05
C GLU A 895 40.12 -29.13 -4.56
N SER A 896 38.97 -29.47 -3.95
CA SER A 896 38.90 -29.88 -2.54
C SER A 896 39.40 -31.31 -2.28
N ASP A 897 39.50 -32.17 -3.30
CA ASP A 897 39.92 -33.57 -3.16
C ASP A 897 41.37 -33.79 -3.58
N PHE A 898 42.19 -32.75 -3.60
CA PHE A 898 43.59 -32.79 -4.03
C PHE A 898 44.45 -33.93 -3.43
N ASN A 899 44.06 -34.48 -2.29
CA ASN A 899 44.72 -35.59 -1.58
C ASN A 899 43.97 -36.94 -1.69
N MET A 900 42.87 -37.01 -2.42
CA MET A 900 42.06 -38.21 -2.59
C MET A 900 42.70 -39.16 -3.61
N ALA A 901 42.51 -40.47 -3.40
CA ALA A 901 42.90 -41.47 -4.38
C ALA A 901 42.00 -41.40 -5.61
N LYS A 902 42.56 -41.68 -6.80
CA LYS A 902 41.83 -41.69 -8.07
C LYS A 902 40.56 -42.52 -7.97
N GLU A 903 40.69 -43.74 -7.45
CA GLU A 903 39.60 -44.72 -7.39
C GLU A 903 38.45 -44.27 -6.49
N THR A 904 38.75 -43.55 -5.39
CA THR A 904 37.73 -43.02 -4.47
C THR A 904 36.95 -41.88 -5.11
N TYR A 905 37.65 -40.93 -5.74
CA TYR A 905 36.98 -39.82 -6.43
C TYR A 905 36.12 -40.32 -7.59
N GLN A 906 36.68 -41.24 -8.39
CA GLN A 906 36.00 -41.83 -9.54
C GLN A 906 34.70 -42.53 -9.11
N ALA A 907 34.76 -43.37 -8.06
CA ALA A 907 33.59 -44.09 -7.56
C ALA A 907 32.49 -43.15 -7.03
N GLY A 908 32.85 -42.13 -6.24
CA GLY A 908 31.87 -41.18 -5.70
C GLY A 908 31.17 -40.36 -6.79
N LEU A 909 31.91 -39.94 -7.84
CA LEU A 909 31.31 -39.23 -8.96
C LEU A 909 30.48 -40.16 -9.86
N GLU A 910 30.90 -41.40 -10.06
CA GLU A 910 30.09 -42.43 -10.77
C GLU A 910 28.74 -42.64 -10.06
N GLU A 911 28.75 -42.79 -8.74
CA GLU A 911 27.55 -42.97 -7.92
C GLU A 911 26.61 -41.76 -8.01
N LEU A 912 27.16 -40.55 -7.90
CA LEU A 912 26.40 -39.31 -8.08
C LEU A 912 25.74 -39.23 -9.48
N ILE A 913 26.47 -39.58 -10.53
CA ILE A 913 25.93 -39.60 -11.90
C ILE A 913 24.76 -40.58 -11.99
N LEU A 914 24.94 -41.81 -11.52
CA LEU A 914 23.91 -42.85 -11.56
C LEU A 914 22.67 -42.46 -10.77
N ALA A 915 22.84 -41.92 -9.55
CA ALA A 915 21.74 -41.47 -8.70
C ALA A 915 20.96 -40.31 -9.35
N SER A 916 21.65 -39.35 -9.98
CA SER A 916 20.98 -38.25 -10.69
C SER A 916 20.14 -38.73 -11.88
N ARG A 917 20.60 -39.76 -12.59
CA ARG A 917 19.88 -40.38 -13.71
C ARG A 917 18.66 -41.16 -13.23
N GLU A 918 18.77 -41.80 -12.06
CA GLU A 918 17.64 -42.47 -11.42
C GLU A 918 16.54 -41.46 -11.05
N VAL A 919 16.90 -40.33 -10.43
CA VAL A 919 15.95 -39.26 -10.10
C VAL A 919 15.31 -38.67 -11.36
N ALA A 920 16.12 -38.37 -12.38
CA ALA A 920 15.62 -37.81 -13.64
C ALA A 920 14.74 -38.80 -14.43
N GLY A 921 14.95 -40.11 -14.24
CA GLY A 921 14.25 -41.17 -14.98
C GLY A 921 14.75 -41.40 -16.40
N TRP A 922 15.89 -40.82 -16.79
CA TRP A 922 16.51 -40.99 -18.11
C TRP A 922 18.04 -40.88 -18.05
N ASP A 923 18.72 -41.28 -19.13
CA ASP A 923 20.19 -41.31 -19.21
C ASP A 923 20.76 -39.91 -19.50
N VAL A 924 20.71 -39.04 -18.49
CA VAL A 924 21.13 -37.63 -18.52
C VAL A 924 22.60 -37.49 -18.98
N PRO A 925 22.88 -36.63 -20.00
CA PRO A 925 24.23 -36.20 -20.33
C PRO A 925 24.90 -35.45 -19.19
N TRP A 926 26.12 -35.86 -18.85
CA TRP A 926 26.99 -35.15 -17.93
C TRP A 926 28.22 -34.64 -18.67
N GLU A 927 28.64 -33.42 -18.35
CA GLU A 927 29.90 -32.88 -18.85
C GLU A 927 30.80 -32.49 -17.67
N ILE A 928 31.96 -33.12 -17.61
CA ILE A 928 32.87 -33.05 -16.47
C ILE A 928 34.08 -32.22 -16.86
N ALA A 929 34.23 -31.03 -16.28
CA ALA A 929 35.42 -30.22 -16.47
C ALA A 929 36.67 -30.90 -15.85
N LEU A 930 37.84 -30.68 -16.45
CA LEU A 930 39.11 -31.06 -15.82
C LEU A 930 39.52 -29.99 -14.83
N VAL A 931 39.36 -30.31 -13.55
CA VAL A 931 39.46 -29.35 -12.47
C VAL A 931 40.14 -29.99 -11.27
N SER A 932 41.28 -29.44 -10.89
CA SER A 932 42.03 -29.85 -9.70
C SER A 932 42.95 -28.76 -9.14
N TRP A 933 43.05 -27.60 -9.82
CA TRP A 933 44.04 -26.58 -9.55
C TRP A 933 44.03 -26.05 -8.12
N ARG A 934 45.22 -26.03 -7.52
CA ARG A 934 45.49 -25.31 -6.27
C ARG A 934 46.65 -24.34 -6.44
N PRO A 935 46.54 -23.09 -5.95
CA PRO A 935 47.62 -22.10 -6.04
C PRO A 935 48.92 -22.53 -5.36
N GLN A 936 48.82 -23.39 -4.34
CA GLN A 936 49.98 -23.83 -3.56
C GLN A 936 50.81 -24.87 -4.32
N ASP A 937 50.13 -25.82 -4.97
CA ASP A 937 50.74 -27.09 -5.39
C ASP A 937 50.48 -27.46 -6.87
N GLY A 938 49.65 -26.69 -7.59
CA GLY A 938 49.34 -26.89 -9.00
C GLY A 938 48.16 -27.82 -9.27
N ALA A 939 48.17 -28.48 -10.42
CA ALA A 939 47.17 -29.48 -10.81
C ALA A 939 47.46 -30.84 -10.15
N HIS A 940 46.41 -31.60 -9.83
CA HIS A 940 46.49 -32.89 -9.15
C HIS A 940 45.99 -34.03 -10.07
N GLU A 941 46.94 -34.78 -10.64
CA GLU A 941 46.66 -35.80 -11.68
C GLU A 941 45.74 -36.92 -11.21
N ASN A 942 45.74 -37.32 -9.93
CA ASN A 942 44.81 -38.35 -9.45
C ASN A 942 43.34 -37.98 -9.70
N ILE A 943 43.00 -36.69 -9.56
CA ILE A 943 41.64 -36.19 -9.73
C ILE A 943 41.33 -36.01 -11.21
N ARG A 944 42.28 -35.46 -11.97
CA ARG A 944 42.15 -35.29 -13.43
C ARG A 944 42.00 -36.63 -14.15
N ASP A 945 42.80 -37.63 -13.76
CA ASP A 945 42.74 -38.99 -14.29
C ASP A 945 41.41 -39.67 -13.92
N ALA A 946 40.84 -39.38 -12.75
CA ALA A 946 39.51 -39.89 -12.36
C ALA A 946 38.40 -39.25 -13.20
N GLN A 947 38.44 -37.94 -13.39
CA GLN A 947 37.51 -37.20 -14.26
C GLN A 947 37.58 -37.71 -15.70
N LEU A 948 38.78 -37.84 -16.27
CA LEU A 948 39.00 -38.39 -17.62
C LEU A 948 38.49 -39.83 -17.74
N ALA A 949 38.78 -40.70 -16.76
CA ALA A 949 38.36 -42.10 -16.81
C ALA A 949 36.84 -42.23 -16.94
N LEU A 950 36.05 -41.43 -16.21
CA LEU A 950 34.58 -41.46 -16.31
C LEU A 950 34.09 -41.07 -17.72
N THR A 951 34.73 -40.07 -18.35
CA THR A 951 34.38 -39.68 -19.74
C THR A 951 34.73 -40.77 -20.75
N GLU A 952 35.62 -41.70 -20.44
CA GLU A 952 35.97 -42.83 -21.30
C GLU A 952 35.08 -44.05 -21.03
N GLU A 953 34.85 -44.35 -19.75
CA GLU A 953 34.23 -45.57 -19.24
C GLU A 953 32.70 -45.53 -19.22
N MET A 954 32.09 -44.35 -19.01
CA MET A 954 30.64 -44.20 -18.93
C MET A 954 30.03 -43.70 -20.26
N ALA A 955 28.78 -44.11 -20.50
CA ALA A 955 27.96 -43.59 -21.60
C ALA A 955 27.35 -42.24 -21.21
N ASN A 956 27.18 -41.34 -22.19
CA ASN A 956 26.63 -39.99 -21.99
C ASN A 956 27.35 -39.19 -20.89
N VAL A 957 28.66 -39.41 -20.76
CA VAL A 957 29.57 -38.61 -19.94
C VAL A 957 30.65 -38.07 -20.87
N TYR A 958 30.74 -36.74 -20.94
CA TYR A 958 31.57 -35.98 -21.86
C TYR A 958 32.61 -35.15 -21.10
N LEU A 959 33.67 -34.80 -21.81
CA LEU A 959 34.76 -34.02 -21.25
C LEU A 959 34.45 -32.54 -21.41
N GLY A 960 34.36 -31.82 -20.30
CA GLY A 960 34.24 -30.37 -20.29
C GLY A 960 35.60 -29.67 -20.37
N PRO A 961 35.62 -28.34 -20.20
CA PRO A 961 36.82 -27.55 -20.37
C PRO A 961 37.91 -27.89 -19.35
N ASP A 962 39.18 -27.78 -19.76
CA ASP A 962 40.32 -27.86 -18.86
C ASP A 962 40.55 -26.51 -18.16
N SER A 963 39.93 -26.34 -16.99
CA SER A 963 40.01 -25.08 -16.26
C SER A 963 41.35 -24.89 -15.56
N ASP A 964 42.10 -25.98 -15.28
CA ASP A 964 43.46 -25.91 -14.73
C ASP A 964 44.46 -25.24 -15.69
N ALA A 965 44.17 -25.24 -17.00
CA ALA A 965 44.99 -24.56 -18.00
C ALA A 965 44.87 -23.03 -17.96
N LEU A 966 43.82 -22.50 -17.32
CA LEU A 966 43.59 -21.06 -17.17
C LEU A 966 44.42 -20.53 -15.99
N LEU A 967 45.52 -19.86 -16.30
CA LEU A 967 46.52 -19.40 -15.34
C LEU A 967 46.79 -17.89 -15.43
N GLY A 968 47.55 -17.35 -14.48
CA GLY A 968 48.00 -15.96 -14.50
C GLY A 968 46.85 -14.97 -14.33
N LEU A 969 46.68 -14.04 -15.28
CA LEU A 969 45.67 -12.97 -15.22
C LEU A 969 44.22 -13.50 -15.28
N LEU A 970 44.02 -14.75 -15.69
CA LEU A 970 42.72 -15.42 -15.70
C LEU A 970 42.33 -15.96 -14.32
N ARG A 971 43.26 -16.02 -13.35
CA ARG A 971 42.98 -16.41 -11.96
C ARG A 971 42.95 -15.18 -11.06
N GLY A 972 41.85 -15.03 -10.32
CA GLY A 972 41.56 -13.91 -9.47
C GLY A 972 42.50 -13.85 -8.27
N GLN A 973 43.15 -12.69 -8.08
CA GLN A 973 44.05 -12.49 -6.94
C GLN A 973 43.31 -11.99 -5.70
N ASN A 974 42.12 -11.42 -5.89
CA ASN A 974 41.30 -10.85 -4.83
C ASN A 974 40.35 -11.88 -4.20
N SER A 975 40.06 -12.97 -4.91
CA SER A 975 39.19 -14.06 -4.46
C SER A 975 39.96 -15.37 -4.38
N GLY A 976 40.23 -15.83 -3.15
CA GLY A 976 40.86 -17.13 -2.90
C GLY A 976 42.31 -17.27 -3.37
N ASN A 977 43.05 -16.16 -3.53
CA ASN A 977 44.49 -16.13 -3.83
C ASN A 977 44.89 -16.98 -5.06
N GLY A 978 44.17 -16.83 -6.17
CA GLY A 978 44.47 -17.53 -7.43
C GLY A 978 43.79 -18.89 -7.59
N ILE A 979 42.91 -19.30 -6.67
CA ILE A 979 42.07 -20.51 -6.82
C ILE A 979 40.81 -20.23 -7.66
N HIS A 980 40.23 -19.03 -7.54
CA HIS A 980 39.07 -18.59 -8.32
C HIS A 980 39.47 -17.79 -9.55
N PHE A 981 38.52 -17.51 -10.43
CA PHE A 981 38.75 -16.82 -11.69
C PHE A 981 38.62 -15.29 -11.56
N SER A 982 39.40 -14.58 -12.37
CA SER A 982 39.18 -13.15 -12.62
C SER A 982 37.97 -12.96 -13.55
N VAL A 983 37.51 -11.73 -13.78
CA VAL A 983 36.42 -11.46 -14.75
C VAL A 983 36.77 -12.00 -16.14
N ASP A 984 37.97 -11.70 -16.65
CA ASP A 984 38.45 -12.24 -17.93
C ASP A 984 38.53 -13.78 -17.91
N GLY A 985 38.89 -14.36 -16.76
CA GLY A 985 38.91 -15.80 -16.54
C GLY A 985 37.52 -16.44 -16.62
N LEU A 986 36.52 -15.82 -15.98
CA LEU A 986 35.12 -16.28 -16.02
C LEU A 986 34.57 -16.24 -17.46
N GLN A 987 34.83 -15.15 -18.18
CA GLN A 987 34.42 -15.00 -19.58
C GLN A 987 35.09 -16.02 -20.49
N THR A 988 36.39 -16.24 -20.31
CA THR A 988 37.15 -17.22 -21.09
C THR A 988 36.66 -18.64 -20.82
N LEU A 989 36.45 -19.00 -19.54
CA LEU A 989 35.93 -20.30 -19.15
C LEU A 989 34.53 -20.54 -19.73
N GLY A 990 33.70 -19.48 -19.83
CA GLY A 990 32.34 -19.60 -20.34
C GLY A 990 32.33 -19.91 -21.83
N GLN A 991 33.21 -19.26 -22.58
CA GLN A 991 33.42 -19.58 -24.00
C GLN A 991 33.90 -21.02 -24.21
N LEU A 992 34.77 -21.52 -23.34
CA LEU A 992 35.24 -22.91 -23.41
C LEU A 992 34.11 -23.90 -23.11
N TRP A 993 33.33 -23.68 -22.06
CA TRP A 993 32.14 -24.48 -21.77
C TRP A 993 31.16 -24.49 -22.96
N ALA A 994 30.87 -23.33 -23.55
CA ALA A 994 29.98 -23.25 -24.71
C ALA A 994 30.49 -24.08 -25.90
N ALA A 995 31.80 -24.06 -26.15
CA ALA A 995 32.42 -24.80 -27.25
C ALA A 995 32.32 -26.33 -27.03
N GLU A 996 32.59 -26.82 -25.83
CA GLU A 996 32.52 -28.26 -25.50
C GLU A 996 31.06 -28.75 -25.56
N VAL A 997 30.13 -28.04 -24.90
CA VAL A 997 28.68 -28.37 -24.93
C VAL A 997 28.14 -28.38 -26.37
N TYR A 998 28.50 -27.38 -27.18
CA TYR A 998 28.10 -27.32 -28.58
C TYR A 998 28.62 -28.53 -29.38
N GLY A 999 29.89 -28.91 -29.16
CA GLY A 999 30.56 -29.99 -29.87
C GLY A 999 30.06 -31.39 -29.52
N ASP A 1000 29.83 -31.64 -28.23
CA ASP A 1000 29.60 -32.98 -27.69
C ASP A 1000 28.13 -33.28 -27.38
N ILE A 1001 27.37 -32.30 -26.87
CA ILE A 1001 25.98 -32.50 -26.43
C ILE A 1001 24.98 -32.10 -27.52
N LEU A 1002 25.15 -30.93 -28.14
CA LEU A 1002 24.17 -30.38 -29.10
C LEU A 1002 24.40 -30.83 -30.55
N GLY A 1003 25.60 -31.30 -30.90
CA GLY A 1003 25.79 -32.22 -32.04
C GLY A 1003 25.57 -31.67 -33.46
N VAL A 1004 25.87 -30.41 -33.75
CA VAL A 1004 25.89 -29.90 -35.15
C VAL A 1004 27.26 -30.21 -35.80
N PRO A 1005 27.34 -30.65 -37.08
CA PRO A 1005 28.62 -30.74 -37.78
C PRO A 1005 29.24 -29.35 -37.91
N GLU A 1006 30.51 -29.23 -37.50
CA GLU A 1006 31.36 -28.03 -37.66
C GLU A 1006 30.99 -27.19 -38.90
N PRO A 1007 30.56 -25.92 -38.76
CA PRO A 1007 30.71 -24.98 -39.85
C PRO A 1007 32.21 -24.86 -40.11
N SER A 1008 32.64 -25.19 -41.32
CA SER A 1008 34.04 -25.25 -41.78
C SER A 1008 34.81 -23.91 -41.73
N THR A 1009 34.41 -22.95 -40.91
CA THR A 1009 34.90 -21.57 -40.90
C THR A 1009 35.41 -21.04 -39.56
N TRP A 1010 35.30 -21.76 -38.43
CA TRP A 1010 35.64 -21.18 -37.12
C TRP A 1010 37.02 -21.53 -36.54
N VAL A 1011 37.80 -22.40 -37.20
CA VAL A 1011 39.21 -22.68 -36.84
C VAL A 1011 40.11 -21.41 -36.91
N LEU A 1012 39.62 -20.29 -37.45
CA LEU A 1012 40.41 -19.05 -37.55
C LEU A 1012 40.23 -18.02 -36.41
N PHE A 1013 39.19 -18.09 -35.56
CA PHE A 1013 38.92 -16.99 -34.62
C PHE A 1013 39.59 -17.16 -33.24
N VAL A 1014 39.77 -18.38 -32.76
CA VAL A 1014 40.44 -18.64 -31.47
C VAL A 1014 41.95 -18.36 -31.53
N GLY A 1015 42.54 -18.38 -32.73
CA GLY A 1015 43.99 -18.20 -32.93
C GLY A 1015 44.50 -16.75 -32.90
N THR A 1016 43.63 -15.73 -32.85
CA THR A 1016 44.09 -14.33 -33.07
C THR A 1016 44.20 -13.48 -31.79
N PHE A 1017 43.66 -13.94 -30.65
CA PHE A 1017 43.75 -13.18 -29.38
C PHE A 1017 44.67 -13.76 -28.31
N PHE A 1018 45.01 -15.05 -28.36
CA PHE A 1018 45.97 -15.64 -27.44
C PHE A 1018 47.04 -16.44 -28.18
N GLY A 1019 48.28 -15.96 -28.10
CA GLY A 1019 49.46 -16.73 -28.47
C GLY A 1019 49.69 -17.86 -27.46
N LEU A 1020 48.93 -18.94 -27.56
CA LEU A 1020 49.20 -20.22 -26.89
C LEU A 1020 48.84 -21.35 -27.86
N GLY A 1021 49.85 -22.13 -28.21
CA GLY A 1021 49.73 -23.27 -29.11
C GLY A 1021 49.13 -24.50 -28.43
N LEU A 1022 48.56 -25.36 -29.28
CA LEU A 1022 47.92 -26.66 -29.03
C LEU A 1022 46.45 -26.63 -28.57
N LEU A 1023 45.54 -26.39 -29.51
CA LEU A 1023 44.25 -27.09 -29.52
C LEU A 1023 44.44 -28.44 -30.23
N GLN A 1024 44.36 -29.55 -29.49
CA GLN A 1024 44.35 -30.89 -30.07
C GLN A 1024 42.93 -31.19 -30.57
N VAL A 1025 42.75 -31.32 -31.89
CA VAL A 1025 41.51 -31.84 -32.48
C VAL A 1025 41.36 -33.31 -32.07
N ARG A 1026 40.41 -33.61 -31.15
CA ARG A 1026 40.08 -34.98 -30.73
C ARG A 1026 38.96 -35.59 -31.58
N LYS A 1027 38.97 -36.91 -31.73
CA LYS A 1027 37.94 -37.67 -32.46
C LYS A 1027 36.70 -37.85 -31.58
N ARG A 1028 35.55 -37.41 -32.07
CA ARG A 1028 34.21 -37.56 -31.45
C ARG A 1028 33.89 -39.02 -31.08
N LYS A 1029 33.24 -39.24 -29.93
CA LYS A 1029 32.46 -40.47 -29.66
C LYS A 1029 31.22 -40.42 -30.56
N THR A 1030 31.16 -41.25 -31.60
CA THR A 1030 29.96 -41.37 -32.42
C THR A 1030 28.87 -42.08 -31.62
N THR A 1031 27.78 -41.37 -31.33
CA THR A 1031 26.51 -41.95 -30.88
C THR A 1031 26.04 -42.99 -31.90
N LYS A 1032 25.93 -44.26 -31.47
CA LYS A 1032 25.12 -45.24 -32.20
C LYS A 1032 23.68 -45.00 -31.78
N ALA A 1033 22.85 -44.71 -32.78
CA ALA A 1033 21.40 -44.50 -32.69
C ALA A 1033 20.67 -45.65 -31.97
#